data_AF-A0A0G2FXJ4-F1
#
_entry.id   AF-A0A0G2FXJ4-F1
#
_cell.length_a   1.000
_cell.length_b   1.000
_cell.length_c   1.000
_cell.angle_alpha   90.00
_cell.angle_beta   90.00
_cell.angle_gamma   90.00
#
_symmetry.space_group_name_H-M   'P 1'
#
loop_
_entity.id
_entity.type
_entity.pdbx_description
1 polymer ?
#
loop_
_entity_poly.entity_id
_entity_poly.type
_entity_poly.pdbx_seq_one_letter_code
_entity_poly.pdbx_strand_id
1 'polypeptide(L)'
;MPGSDLPGFGTSGFAISGSENGRMLSLIHAKGNLLYSMGDNAGAARAFENAVLISAGKRAGGISSLIRHILKVVDEDEFGTAAPGTHASSSIEPILLPPVAALRTAQLAFPNNGELPGLRYISGKGMARRAAVSTTSNSLLSLAKIFQDGMASGLPKAAYQSAYGVREILALYYLSLSLQPSPSTANNVGILLASVQQTVLPKKVYQDPQQARIPGVVPGSGIALALAYYNYGLNLDAGHAHLYTNLGSLLKDLGQLKMAIAMYEQAVHCDGNFDIALANLANAVKDDGRIADAIVYYKRAVKVNPDFAEAVCGLANALNSVCGWAGRGGIATDGGKRDRWHVDEHGMLLDATKPGAVSTGWLKRVVDLVEKQLGEGEDWGRGALNVNFMQAMIQVLAFTSMNQRDTQERVDEMKRILKSWFGCKWEGHRLVRMAERAIRRLGWQWYQDRWLRGKERSRSHYRRPLLPSSLTVPTAPTVLPFHTFTCPMSAKQIRLISQRNGLRISVSTLKAPWLPQTVFEPPAPPNPYLKVGYVSSDFNNHPLAHLMQSVFGMHNRARVKAYCYATTLSDNSPHRQQIERESPVFYDAHSWSAERLVHQIIKDGIHILINLNGYTRGARNEVFAARPAPVQMSFMGFAGTLGAEWCDYLLADDTAVPPSTLRPWRRNVDLEDQLVDENSGGDQDDWVYGENIIYCKNTFFCCDHRQSAPDVQGEHLDWEQEQARRWQMRKEIFPDLPDDVIILGNFNQLYKASVPSSCVFK
;
A
#
# COMPACT_ATOMS: atom_id res chain seq x y z
N MET A 1 18.76 14.77 53.87
CA MET A 1 19.90 14.43 52.98
C MET A 1 20.75 15.68 52.84
N PRO A 2 22.08 15.60 52.71
CA PRO A 2 22.90 16.79 52.44
C PRO A 2 22.35 17.54 51.21
N GLY A 3 22.04 18.83 51.34
CA GLY A 3 21.53 19.67 50.25
C GLY A 3 20.03 19.63 49.99
N SER A 4 19.21 19.00 50.85
CA SER A 4 17.73 19.01 50.75
C SER A 4 17.11 20.40 50.77
N ASP A 5 17.85 21.38 51.28
CA ASP A 5 17.37 22.75 51.52
C ASP A 5 17.58 23.64 50.30
N LEU A 6 18.21 23.11 49.24
CA LEU A 6 18.46 23.81 47.98
C LEU A 6 17.16 23.96 47.16
N PRO A 7 16.94 25.11 46.50
CA PRO A 7 15.75 25.34 45.69
C PRO A 7 15.51 24.26 44.62
N GLY A 8 14.31 23.68 44.62
CA GLY A 8 13.92 22.66 43.65
C GLY A 8 14.63 21.31 43.83
N PHE A 9 15.20 21.03 45.01
CA PHE A 9 15.78 19.72 45.33
C PHE A 9 14.80 18.58 45.04
N GLY A 10 15.24 17.53 44.34
CA GLY A 10 14.41 16.38 44.03
C GLY A 10 13.48 16.55 42.82
N THR A 11 13.40 17.73 42.20
CA THR A 11 12.43 18.00 41.12
C THR A 11 12.71 17.24 39.82
N SER A 12 13.97 16.91 39.54
CA SER A 12 14.34 15.97 38.47
C SER A 12 13.99 14.51 38.79
N GLY A 13 13.61 14.19 40.03
CA GLY A 13 13.44 12.83 40.49
C GLY A 13 14.69 12.16 41.04
N PHE A 14 15.81 12.88 41.05
CA PHE A 14 17.06 12.47 41.67
C PHE A 14 17.34 13.37 42.87
N ALA A 15 18.09 12.88 43.85
CA ALA A 15 18.45 13.63 45.07
C ALA A 15 19.51 14.71 44.78
N ILE A 16 19.18 15.67 43.91
CA ILE A 16 20.02 16.78 43.45
C ILE A 16 19.25 18.10 43.47
N SER A 17 19.97 19.22 43.50
CA SER A 17 19.42 20.59 43.37
C SER A 17 18.69 20.80 42.05
N GLY A 18 17.63 21.62 42.04
CA GLY A 18 16.89 21.96 40.82
C GLY A 18 17.73 22.73 39.79
N SER A 19 18.81 23.39 40.21
CA SER A 19 19.78 24.04 39.33
C SER A 19 20.51 23.06 38.40
N GLU A 20 20.61 21.79 38.80
CA GLU A 20 21.30 20.73 38.04
C GLU A 20 20.38 19.99 37.06
N ASN A 21 19.09 20.34 37.00
CA ASN A 21 18.10 19.65 36.16
C ASN A 21 18.51 19.63 34.68
N GLY A 22 19.13 20.71 34.16
CA GLY A 22 19.62 20.76 32.77
C GLY A 22 20.77 19.79 32.48
N ARG A 23 21.67 19.56 33.44
CA ARG A 23 22.77 18.58 33.29
C ARG A 23 22.24 17.16 33.36
N MET A 24 21.33 16.89 34.30
CA MET A 24 20.69 15.57 34.42
C MET A 24 19.87 15.22 33.17
N LEU A 25 19.11 16.19 32.65
CA LEU A 25 18.40 16.08 31.37
C LEU A 25 19.33 15.65 30.24
N SER A 26 20.48 16.34 30.10
CA SER A 26 21.47 16.06 29.05
C SER A 26 22.06 14.65 29.16
N LEU A 27 22.36 14.18 30.38
CA LEU A 27 22.86 12.83 30.62
C LEU A 27 21.83 11.74 30.25
N ILE A 28 20.57 11.94 30.62
CA ILE A 28 19.50 10.97 30.31
C ILE A 28 19.19 10.96 28.80
N HIS A 29 19.22 12.13 28.15
CA HIS A 29 19.10 12.21 26.70
C HIS A 29 20.24 11.46 26.00
N ALA A 30 21.49 11.64 26.43
CA ALA A 30 22.63 10.91 25.90
C ALA A 30 22.48 9.39 26.08
N LYS A 31 22.00 8.94 27.26
CA LYS A 31 21.64 7.53 27.49
C LYS A 31 20.59 7.03 26.49
N GLY A 32 19.57 7.84 26.20
CA GLY A 32 18.56 7.52 25.19
C GLY A 32 19.15 7.31 23.80
N ASN A 33 20.03 8.21 23.36
CA ASN A 33 20.73 8.09 22.07
C ASN A 33 21.59 6.83 22.00
N LEU A 34 22.33 6.50 23.07
CA LEU A 34 23.14 5.28 23.13
C LEU A 34 22.27 4.02 23.03
N LEU A 35 21.18 3.94 23.82
CA LEU A 35 20.25 2.80 23.77
C LEU A 35 19.60 2.65 22.39
N TYR A 36 19.23 3.76 21.77
CA TYR A 36 18.67 3.77 20.42
C TYR A 36 19.69 3.26 19.39
N SER A 37 20.94 3.70 19.48
CA SER A 37 22.02 3.24 18.59
C SER A 37 22.35 1.75 18.74
N MET A 38 22.12 1.19 19.94
CA MET A 38 22.26 -0.26 20.21
C MET A 38 21.01 -1.07 19.83
N GLY A 39 19.95 -0.44 19.30
CA GLY A 39 18.70 -1.10 18.93
C GLY A 39 17.76 -1.42 20.10
N ASP A 40 18.04 -0.94 21.32
CA ASP A 40 17.11 -1.03 22.46
C ASP A 40 16.10 0.14 22.43
N ASN A 41 15.16 0.06 21.48
CA ASN A 41 14.12 1.08 21.30
C ASN A 41 13.23 1.26 22.53
N ALA A 42 13.00 0.20 23.31
CA ALA A 42 12.17 0.27 24.52
C ALA A 42 12.92 0.96 25.67
N GLY A 43 14.21 0.66 25.85
CA GLY A 43 15.09 1.39 26.77
C GLY A 43 15.27 2.84 26.37
N ALA A 44 15.47 3.12 25.08
CA ALA A 44 15.59 4.46 24.54
C ALA A 44 14.33 5.29 24.78
N ALA A 45 13.14 4.75 24.48
CA ALA A 45 11.86 5.42 24.74
C ALA A 45 11.70 5.80 26.22
N ARG A 46 12.00 4.88 27.14
CA ARG A 46 11.96 5.18 28.59
C ARG A 46 12.95 6.26 28.99
N ALA A 47 14.16 6.27 28.40
CA ALA A 47 15.14 7.31 28.68
C ALA A 47 14.66 8.69 28.17
N PHE A 48 14.18 8.77 26.92
CA PHE A 48 13.65 10.03 26.38
C PHE A 48 12.42 10.52 27.13
N GLU A 49 11.50 9.63 27.52
CA GLU A 49 10.37 9.98 28.38
C GLU A 49 10.84 10.59 29.71
N ASN A 50 11.81 9.97 30.38
CA ASN A 50 12.35 10.52 31.62
C ASN A 50 12.98 11.91 31.42
N ALA A 51 13.74 12.11 30.34
CA ALA A 51 14.28 13.41 29.96
C ALA A 51 13.17 14.47 29.78
N VAL A 52 12.11 14.13 29.05
CA VAL A 52 10.96 15.03 28.86
C VAL A 52 10.29 15.37 30.19
N LEU A 53 10.05 14.38 31.06
CA LEU A 53 9.37 14.58 32.34
C LEU A 53 10.20 15.37 33.36
N ILE A 54 11.54 15.31 33.30
CA ILE A 54 12.40 16.21 34.10
C ILE A 54 12.13 17.66 33.76
N SER A 55 11.88 17.96 32.49
CA SER A 55 11.73 19.33 32.00
C SER A 55 10.28 19.81 32.12
N ALA A 56 9.32 19.00 31.67
CA ALA A 56 7.88 19.31 31.71
C ALA A 56 7.26 19.21 33.12
N GLY A 57 7.99 18.63 34.08
CA GLY A 57 7.53 18.32 35.42
C GLY A 57 6.94 16.92 35.53
N LYS A 58 7.28 16.20 36.60
CA LYS A 58 6.73 14.86 36.87
C LYS A 58 5.22 14.93 37.09
N ARG A 59 4.47 14.04 36.44
CA ARG A 59 3.01 13.92 36.55
C ARG A 59 2.64 12.49 36.95
N ALA A 60 1.56 12.35 37.72
CA ALA A 60 0.96 11.04 37.96
C ALA A 60 0.47 10.48 36.60
N GLY A 61 1.09 9.39 36.14
CA GLY A 61 0.83 8.78 34.83
C GLY A 61 1.82 9.11 33.70
N GLY A 62 3.02 9.63 34.01
CA GLY A 62 4.14 9.70 33.05
C GLY A 62 3.86 10.52 31.79
N ILE A 63 4.43 10.10 30.66
CA ILE A 63 4.24 10.78 29.37
C ILE A 63 2.77 10.78 28.92
N SER A 64 2.00 9.73 29.22
CA SER A 64 0.58 9.64 28.85
C SER A 64 -0.26 10.75 29.51
N SER A 65 0.13 11.17 30.71
CA SER A 65 -0.49 12.30 31.41
C SER A 65 -0.17 13.63 30.72
N LEU A 66 1.07 13.81 30.25
CA LEU A 66 1.47 14.98 29.48
C LEU A 66 0.77 15.04 28.13
N ILE A 67 0.69 13.93 27.40
CA ILE A 67 -0.01 13.83 26.11
C ILE A 67 -1.48 14.21 26.26
N ARG A 68 -2.19 13.64 27.25
CA ARG A 68 -3.60 13.99 27.53
C ARG A 68 -3.79 15.47 27.84
N HIS A 69 -2.84 16.07 28.57
CA HIS A 69 -2.88 17.50 28.86
C HIS A 69 -2.69 18.35 27.60
N ILE A 70 -1.71 18.02 26.75
CA ILE A 70 -1.48 18.70 25.47
C ILE A 70 -2.73 18.61 24.59
N LEU A 71 -3.28 17.40 24.43
CA LEU A 71 -4.48 17.17 23.64
C LEU A 71 -5.65 18.01 24.15
N LYS A 72 -5.85 18.10 25.47
CA LYS A 72 -6.92 18.91 26.07
C LYS A 72 -6.76 20.41 25.77
N VAL A 73 -5.58 20.98 26.01
CA VAL A 73 -5.39 22.44 25.84
C VAL A 73 -5.41 22.88 24.38
N VAL A 74 -4.97 22.02 23.47
CA VAL A 74 -5.01 22.29 22.03
C VAL A 74 -6.45 22.19 21.49
N ASP A 75 -7.22 21.21 21.97
CA ASP A 75 -8.63 21.03 21.60
C ASP A 75 -9.49 22.22 22.07
N GLU A 76 -9.25 22.71 23.30
CA GLU A 76 -9.95 23.88 23.86
C GLU A 76 -9.67 25.19 23.09
N ASP A 77 -8.44 25.39 22.58
CA ASP A 77 -8.05 26.56 21.78
C ASP A 77 -8.66 26.55 20.36
N GLU A 78 -8.76 25.37 19.72
CA GLU A 78 -9.42 25.25 18.41
C GLU A 78 -10.92 25.55 18.46
N PHE A 79 -11.62 25.07 19.50
CA PHE A 79 -13.07 25.14 19.57
C PHE A 79 -13.63 26.38 20.28
N GLY A 80 -12.83 27.11 21.06
CA GLY A 80 -13.23 28.37 21.72
C GLY A 80 -14.38 28.20 22.72
N THR A 81 -14.06 28.28 24.02
CA THR A 81 -15.01 28.30 25.16
C THR A 81 -16.35 27.60 24.90
N ALA A 82 -16.36 26.26 24.91
CA ALA A 82 -17.60 25.53 25.08
C ALA A 82 -18.22 25.93 26.43
N ALA A 83 -19.51 26.26 26.44
CA ALA A 83 -20.23 26.61 27.66
C ALA A 83 -20.02 25.52 28.75
N PRO A 84 -19.90 25.90 30.03
CA PRO A 84 -19.65 24.94 31.10
C PRO A 84 -20.85 23.98 31.19
N GLY A 85 -20.67 22.73 30.70
CA GLY A 85 -21.71 21.71 30.72
C GLY A 85 -21.78 20.79 29.49
N THR A 86 -21.15 21.13 28.35
CA THR A 86 -21.07 20.21 27.22
C THR A 86 -19.85 19.30 27.34
N HIS A 87 -20.11 17.99 27.44
CA HIS A 87 -19.12 16.92 27.55
C HIS A 87 -17.92 17.12 26.61
N ALA A 88 -16.70 17.05 27.17
CA ALA A 88 -15.48 16.90 26.39
C ALA A 88 -15.64 15.68 25.48
N SER A 89 -15.70 15.94 24.17
CA SER A 89 -15.79 14.88 23.17
C SER A 89 -14.61 13.94 23.33
N SER A 90 -14.86 12.67 23.65
CA SER A 90 -13.85 11.61 23.61
C SER A 90 -13.51 11.24 22.16
N SER A 91 -13.26 12.24 21.30
CA SER A 91 -12.90 12.00 19.91
C SER A 91 -11.56 11.26 19.87
N ILE A 92 -11.50 10.16 19.13
CA ILE A 92 -10.26 9.39 18.87
C ILE A 92 -9.50 10.00 17.69
N GLU A 93 -10.05 11.02 17.03
CA GLU A 93 -9.49 11.60 15.81
C GLU A 93 -8.19 12.38 16.07
N PRO A 94 -7.25 12.38 15.11
CA PRO A 94 -6.06 13.20 15.18
C PRO A 94 -6.40 14.70 15.23
N ILE A 95 -5.69 15.45 16.09
CA ILE A 95 -5.80 16.92 16.11
C ILE A 95 -4.85 17.49 15.04
N LEU A 96 -5.41 18.19 14.07
CA LEU A 96 -4.72 18.61 12.86
C LEU A 96 -4.42 20.11 12.90
N LEU A 97 -3.23 20.50 13.37
CA LEU A 97 -2.86 21.90 13.52
C LEU A 97 -2.02 22.40 12.33
N PRO A 98 -2.23 23.64 11.84
CA PRO A 98 -1.25 24.31 10.98
C PRO A 98 0.02 24.67 11.77
N PRO A 99 1.18 24.87 11.09
CA PRO A 99 2.46 25.17 11.75
C PRO A 99 2.37 26.31 12.77
N VAL A 100 1.68 27.41 12.43
CA VAL A 100 1.50 28.58 13.31
C VAL A 100 0.76 28.24 14.60
N ALA A 101 -0.26 27.39 14.53
CA ALA A 101 -1.01 26.96 15.71
C ALA A 101 -0.18 25.98 16.56
N ALA A 102 0.50 25.03 15.91
CA ALA A 102 1.37 24.08 16.60
C ALA A 102 2.50 24.77 17.38
N LEU A 103 3.03 25.91 16.90
CA LEU A 103 4.03 26.70 17.62
C LEU A 103 3.53 27.29 18.94
N ARG A 104 2.21 27.39 19.17
CA ARG A 104 1.63 27.87 20.43
C ARG A 104 1.46 26.77 21.47
N THR A 105 1.72 25.50 21.13
CA THR A 105 1.46 24.35 22.00
C THR A 105 2.11 24.48 23.38
N ALA A 106 3.40 24.87 23.46
CA ALA A 106 4.06 25.10 24.73
C ALA A 106 3.38 26.20 25.56
N GLN A 107 3.00 27.32 24.93
CA GLN A 107 2.34 28.45 25.58
C GLN A 107 0.97 28.06 26.17
N LEU A 108 0.24 27.18 25.49
CA LEU A 108 -1.04 26.64 25.97
C LEU A 108 -0.85 25.59 27.06
N ALA A 109 0.17 24.74 26.95
CA ALA A 109 0.39 23.62 27.84
C ALA A 109 1.04 24.00 29.18
N PHE A 110 1.82 25.08 29.23
CA PHE A 110 2.63 25.44 30.40
C PHE A 110 2.48 26.92 30.80
N PRO A 111 2.57 27.22 32.11
CA PRO A 111 2.45 28.59 32.64
C PRO A 111 3.59 29.51 32.16
N ASN A 112 3.46 30.81 32.44
CA ASN A 112 4.46 31.84 32.11
C ASN A 112 4.87 31.85 30.63
N ASN A 113 3.89 31.77 29.73
CA ASN A 113 4.09 31.80 28.28
C ASN A 113 4.95 30.62 27.76
N GLY A 114 4.70 29.41 28.27
CA GLY A 114 5.32 28.18 27.77
C GLY A 114 6.61 27.77 28.48
N GLU A 115 6.89 28.33 29.66
CA GLU A 115 8.08 27.94 30.42
C GLU A 115 7.92 26.55 31.04
N LEU A 116 8.87 25.67 30.72
CA LEU A 116 8.92 24.30 31.24
C LEU A 116 9.11 24.29 32.77
N PRO A 117 8.15 23.77 33.56
CA PRO A 117 8.16 23.89 35.03
C PRO A 117 9.37 23.28 35.73
N GLY A 118 9.95 22.22 35.16
CA GLY A 118 11.14 21.54 35.69
C GLY A 118 12.44 22.28 35.44
N LEU A 119 12.43 23.32 34.60
CA LEU A 119 13.61 24.14 34.30
C LEU A 119 13.61 25.48 35.04
N ARG A 120 12.62 25.74 35.91
CA ARG A 120 12.45 27.04 36.61
C ARG A 120 13.61 27.39 37.55
N TYR A 121 14.33 26.39 38.05
CA TYR A 121 15.41 26.54 39.04
C TYR A 121 16.80 26.66 38.40
N ILE A 122 16.90 26.60 37.06
CA ILE A 122 18.15 26.82 36.34
C ILE A 122 18.45 28.33 36.35
N SER A 123 19.59 28.70 36.89
CA SER A 123 19.99 30.10 37.08
C SER A 123 20.14 30.85 35.75
N GLY A 124 19.36 31.92 35.56
CA GLY A 124 19.45 32.87 34.46
C GLY A 124 18.71 32.50 33.17
N LYS A 125 18.22 33.50 32.42
CA LYS A 125 17.68 33.36 31.05
C LYS A 125 18.79 33.08 30.00
N GLY A 126 19.86 32.40 30.40
CA GLY A 126 21.10 32.25 29.63
C GLY A 126 21.17 31.00 28.73
N MET A 127 22.36 30.73 28.20
CA MET A 127 22.64 29.60 27.30
C MET A 127 22.26 28.23 27.88
N ALA A 128 22.44 28.02 29.19
CA ALA A 128 22.13 26.75 29.85
C ALA A 128 20.63 26.39 29.79
N ARG A 129 19.74 27.38 29.95
CA ARG A 129 18.29 27.16 29.84
C ARG A 129 17.88 26.87 28.40
N ARG A 130 18.44 27.59 27.43
CA ARG A 130 18.21 27.33 25.99
C ARG A 130 18.69 25.94 25.57
N ALA A 131 19.87 25.52 26.04
CA ALA A 131 20.39 24.18 25.81
C ALA A 131 19.46 23.11 26.40
N ALA A 132 18.98 23.30 27.63
CA ALA A 132 18.04 22.37 28.26
C ALA A 132 16.72 22.28 27.48
N VAL A 133 16.11 23.40 27.08
CA VAL A 133 14.90 23.41 26.24
C VAL A 133 15.13 22.70 24.92
N SER A 134 16.28 22.91 24.29
CA SER A 134 16.67 22.22 23.05
C SER A 134 16.79 20.71 23.25
N THR A 135 17.43 20.27 24.33
CA THR A 135 17.49 18.85 24.70
C THR A 135 16.11 18.25 24.97
N THR A 136 15.20 19.01 25.59
CA THR A 136 13.81 18.58 25.77
C THR A 136 13.11 18.40 24.42
N SER A 137 13.24 19.36 23.50
CA SER A 137 12.65 19.26 22.17
C SER A 137 13.19 18.06 21.39
N ASN A 138 14.51 17.84 21.39
CA ASN A 138 15.11 16.68 20.74
C ASN A 138 14.69 15.36 21.39
N SER A 139 14.50 15.32 22.72
CA SER A 139 13.99 14.13 23.41
C SER A 139 12.55 13.83 23.02
N LEU A 140 11.70 14.86 22.86
CA LEU A 140 10.32 14.70 22.36
C LEU A 140 10.32 14.19 20.91
N LEU A 141 11.15 14.77 20.04
CA LEU A 141 11.32 14.33 18.65
C LEU A 141 11.72 12.86 18.58
N SER A 142 12.76 12.44 19.32
CA SER A 142 13.21 11.04 19.34
C SER A 142 12.16 10.10 19.92
N LEU A 143 11.45 10.51 20.97
CA LEU A 143 10.37 9.71 21.57
C LEU A 143 9.20 9.52 20.59
N ALA A 144 8.74 10.61 19.97
CA ALA A 144 7.68 10.59 18.98
C ALA A 144 8.10 9.76 17.75
N LYS A 145 9.35 9.87 17.31
CA LYS A 145 9.92 9.05 16.24
C LYS A 145 9.92 7.57 16.60
N ILE A 146 10.35 7.18 17.80
CA ILE A 146 10.29 5.77 18.24
C ILE A 146 8.84 5.25 18.24
N PHE A 147 7.88 6.06 18.68
CA PHE A 147 6.47 5.68 18.62
C PHE A 147 5.98 5.55 17.18
N GLN A 148 6.35 6.48 16.29
CA GLN A 148 6.01 6.44 14.87
C GLN A 148 6.63 5.24 14.15
N ASP A 149 7.93 5.02 14.33
CA ASP A 149 8.66 3.88 13.78
C ASP A 149 8.07 2.56 14.30
N GLY A 150 7.70 2.50 15.59
CA GLY A 150 7.02 1.35 16.18
C GLY A 150 5.67 1.04 15.54
N MET A 151 4.93 2.05 15.03
CA MET A 151 3.74 1.82 14.23
C MET A 151 4.06 1.21 12.85
N ALA A 152 5.23 1.52 12.27
CA ALA A 152 5.62 1.16 10.92
C ALA A 152 6.44 -0.15 10.81
N SER A 153 7.27 -0.48 11.80
CA SER A 153 8.39 -1.44 11.65
C SER A 153 8.07 -2.90 11.98
N GLY A 154 6.87 -3.24 12.47
CA GLY A 154 6.38 -4.63 12.55
C GLY A 154 7.23 -5.66 13.32
N LEU A 155 8.26 -5.24 14.07
CA LEU A 155 9.08 -6.12 14.90
C LEU A 155 8.37 -6.39 16.24
N PRO A 156 8.40 -7.63 16.75
CA PRO A 156 7.77 -7.94 18.04
C PRO A 156 8.62 -7.33 19.16
N LYS A 157 8.10 -6.38 19.95
CA LYS A 157 8.71 -6.03 21.25
C LYS A 157 7.80 -5.21 22.18
N ALA A 158 7.97 -5.53 23.47
CA ALA A 158 7.47 -4.95 24.74
C ALA A 158 6.15 -4.14 24.74
N ALA A 159 5.24 -4.52 25.64
CA ALA A 159 3.93 -3.91 25.93
C ALA A 159 3.89 -2.37 26.08
N TYR A 160 5.03 -1.69 26.20
CA TYR A 160 5.15 -0.24 26.32
C TYR A 160 4.96 0.53 24.99
N GLN A 161 5.12 -0.14 23.84
CA GLN A 161 5.12 0.51 22.51
C GLN A 161 3.75 0.48 21.80
N SER A 162 2.76 -0.26 22.31
CA SER A 162 1.46 -0.47 21.65
C SER A 162 0.36 0.56 22.00
N ALA A 163 0.65 1.61 22.76
CA ALA A 163 -0.38 2.44 23.40
C ALA A 163 -0.69 3.79 22.70
N TYR A 164 0.14 4.22 21.73
CA TYR A 164 0.04 5.56 21.14
C TYR A 164 -0.23 5.51 19.64
N GLY A 165 -1.29 6.17 19.20
CA GLY A 165 -1.65 6.33 17.80
C GLY A 165 -1.18 7.65 17.21
N VAL A 166 -1.61 7.94 15.98
CA VAL A 166 -1.26 9.16 15.24
C VAL A 166 -1.56 10.43 16.04
N ARG A 167 -2.70 10.45 16.74
CA ARG A 167 -3.14 11.58 17.58
C ARG A 167 -2.12 11.90 18.68
N GLU A 168 -1.69 10.89 19.43
CA GLU A 168 -0.76 11.05 20.55
C GLU A 168 0.65 11.41 20.07
N ILE A 169 1.07 10.86 18.93
CA ILE A 169 2.37 11.16 18.31
C ILE A 169 2.41 12.61 17.81
N LEU A 170 1.34 13.09 17.15
CA LEU A 170 1.23 14.49 16.73
C LEU A 170 1.33 15.45 17.92
N ALA A 171 0.71 15.15 19.05
CA ALA A 171 0.80 15.98 20.26
C ALA A 171 2.24 16.16 20.75
N LEU A 172 3.06 15.10 20.71
CA LEU A 172 4.47 15.16 21.07
C LEU A 172 5.28 16.01 20.07
N TYR A 173 5.00 15.86 18.77
CA TYR A 173 5.68 16.66 17.75
C TYR A 173 5.29 18.14 17.81
N TYR A 174 4.02 18.48 18.04
CA TYR A 174 3.59 19.87 18.21
C TYR A 174 4.28 20.52 19.41
N LEU A 175 4.39 19.80 20.53
CA LEU A 175 5.14 20.30 21.67
C LEU A 175 6.64 20.47 21.33
N SER A 176 7.28 19.48 20.71
CA SER A 176 8.68 19.58 20.26
C SER A 176 8.89 20.83 19.39
N LEU A 177 8.06 21.01 18.38
CA LEU A 177 8.15 22.12 17.43
C LEU A 177 7.95 23.48 18.12
N SER A 178 7.02 23.57 19.07
CA SER A 178 6.78 24.80 19.83
C SER A 178 7.92 25.18 20.79
N LEU A 179 8.65 24.19 21.30
CA LEU A 179 9.80 24.42 22.17
C LEU A 179 11.04 24.83 21.36
N GLN A 180 11.24 24.21 20.21
CA GLN A 180 12.30 24.55 19.28
C GLN A 180 11.88 24.23 17.85
N PRO A 181 11.64 25.26 17.01
CA PRO A 181 11.46 25.08 15.58
C PRO A 181 12.60 24.30 14.95
N SER A 182 12.28 23.25 14.19
CA SER A 182 13.27 22.37 13.56
C SER A 182 12.73 21.84 12.22
N PRO A 183 13.52 21.89 11.14
CA PRO A 183 13.18 21.27 9.86
C PRO A 183 12.85 19.78 10.01
N SER A 184 13.61 19.05 10.84
CA SER A 184 13.42 17.61 11.05
C SER A 184 12.09 17.29 11.75
N THR A 185 11.68 18.12 12.72
CA THR A 185 10.37 17.96 13.37
C THR A 185 9.24 18.26 12.38
N ALA A 186 9.37 19.33 11.58
CA ALA A 186 8.40 19.67 10.54
C ALA A 186 8.27 18.56 9.49
N ASN A 187 9.40 17.96 9.08
CA ASN A 187 9.43 16.83 8.16
C ASN A 187 8.65 15.62 8.70
N ASN A 188 8.89 15.23 9.96
CA ASN A 188 8.21 14.08 10.57
C ASN A 188 6.72 14.32 10.78
N VAL A 189 6.33 15.54 11.15
CA VAL A 189 4.91 15.95 11.20
C VAL A 189 4.27 15.85 9.83
N GLY A 190 4.95 16.35 8.78
CA GLY A 190 4.47 16.26 7.41
C GLY A 190 4.25 14.83 6.94
N ILE A 191 5.19 13.92 7.21
CA ILE A 191 5.06 12.48 6.90
C ILE A 191 3.81 11.89 7.57
N LEU A 192 3.63 12.19 8.86
CA LEU A 192 2.51 11.63 9.62
C LEU A 192 1.17 12.19 9.12
N LEU A 193 1.07 13.48 8.84
CA LEU A 193 -0.13 14.13 8.32
C LEU A 193 -0.49 13.69 6.90
N ALA A 194 0.51 13.44 6.04
CA ALA A 194 0.30 12.90 4.69
C ALA A 194 -0.36 11.50 4.73
N SER A 195 -0.14 10.74 5.80
CA SER A 195 -0.76 9.42 6.01
C SER A 195 -2.17 9.47 6.62
N VAL A 196 -2.63 10.63 7.10
CA VAL A 196 -3.96 10.77 7.71
C VAL A 196 -5.03 10.84 6.61
N GLN A 197 -5.80 9.76 6.47
CA GLN A 197 -7.02 9.77 5.66
C GLN A 197 -8.09 10.58 6.39
N GLN A 198 -8.47 11.74 5.86
CA GLN A 198 -9.59 12.52 6.41
C GLN A 198 -10.92 11.98 5.94
N THR A 199 -11.78 11.64 6.90
CA THR A 199 -13.18 11.24 6.69
C THR A 199 -14.16 12.39 6.89
N VAL A 200 -13.75 13.50 7.52
CA VAL A 200 -14.62 14.64 7.88
C VAL A 200 -13.97 15.97 7.50
N LEU A 201 -14.77 16.91 6.99
CA LEU A 201 -14.35 18.28 6.69
C LEU A 201 -13.98 19.04 7.98
N PRO A 202 -12.84 19.75 8.04
CA PRO A 202 -12.46 20.51 9.22
C PRO A 202 -13.45 21.66 9.48
N LYS A 203 -13.86 21.86 10.75
CA LYS A 203 -14.81 22.90 11.15
C LYS A 203 -14.25 24.33 11.01
N LYS A 204 -12.93 24.50 10.98
CA LYS A 204 -12.21 25.74 10.63
C LYS A 204 -11.20 25.44 9.52
N VAL A 205 -11.30 26.17 8.42
CA VAL A 205 -10.37 26.03 7.29
C VAL A 205 -9.27 27.07 7.43
N TYR A 206 -8.06 26.65 7.80
CA TYR A 206 -6.88 27.50 7.66
C TYR A 206 -6.50 27.59 6.18
N GLN A 207 -6.54 28.79 5.62
CA GLN A 207 -6.04 29.08 4.28
C GLN A 207 -4.77 29.92 4.41
N ASP A 208 -3.64 29.36 4.03
CA ASP A 208 -2.43 30.16 3.82
C ASP A 208 -2.55 30.88 2.47
N PRO A 209 -2.59 32.23 2.44
CA PRO A 209 -2.70 32.98 1.20
C PRO A 209 -1.48 32.85 0.28
N GLN A 210 -0.34 32.34 0.77
CA GLN A 210 0.87 32.12 -0.03
C GLN A 210 0.99 30.71 -0.63
N GLN A 211 0.11 29.78 -0.26
CA GLN A 211 0.18 28.41 -0.75
C GLN A 211 -0.54 28.31 -2.11
N ALA A 212 0.22 28.05 -3.19
CA ALA A 212 -0.35 27.79 -4.50
C ALA A 212 -1.40 26.67 -4.40
N ARG A 213 -2.60 26.90 -4.93
CA ARG A 213 -3.67 25.90 -4.90
C ARG A 213 -3.27 24.71 -5.78
N ILE A 214 -2.89 23.62 -5.14
CA ILE A 214 -2.61 22.36 -5.82
C ILE A 214 -3.96 21.66 -6.11
N PRO A 215 -4.26 21.30 -7.38
CA PRO A 215 -5.47 20.58 -7.71
C PRO A 215 -5.62 19.29 -6.89
N GLY A 216 -6.82 19.02 -6.39
CA GLY A 216 -7.12 17.81 -5.61
C GLY A 216 -6.82 17.90 -4.11
N VAL A 217 -6.21 18.99 -3.63
CA VAL A 217 -5.94 19.18 -2.19
C VAL A 217 -7.06 19.99 -1.53
N VAL A 218 -7.73 19.38 -0.54
CA VAL A 218 -8.76 20.06 0.26
C VAL A 218 -8.07 20.92 1.33
N PRO A 219 -8.36 22.23 1.43
CA PRO A 219 -7.79 23.08 2.48
C PRO A 219 -8.11 22.57 3.89
N GLY A 220 -7.11 22.61 4.78
CA GLY A 220 -7.20 22.02 6.12
C GLY A 220 -7.11 20.49 6.15
N SER A 221 -6.83 19.85 5.01
CA SER A 221 -6.59 18.40 4.98
C SER A 221 -5.27 17.97 5.59
N GLY A 222 -5.14 16.70 5.98
CA GLY A 222 -3.85 16.12 6.38
C GLY A 222 -2.78 16.35 5.32
N ILE A 223 -3.14 16.20 4.04
CA ILE A 223 -2.29 16.50 2.89
C ILE A 223 -1.95 18.01 2.80
N ALA A 224 -2.94 18.90 2.93
CA ALA A 224 -2.71 20.35 2.89
C ALA A 224 -1.77 20.81 4.01
N LEU A 225 -1.95 20.26 5.21
CA LEU A 225 -1.10 20.54 6.36
C LEU A 225 0.29 19.93 6.17
N ALA A 226 0.42 18.73 5.62
CA ALA A 226 1.72 18.15 5.29
C ALA A 226 2.52 19.05 4.35
N LEU A 227 1.89 19.58 3.29
CA LEU A 227 2.50 20.59 2.40
C LEU A 227 2.92 21.85 3.18
N ALA A 228 2.09 22.34 4.09
CA ALA A 228 2.41 23.51 4.90
C ALA A 228 3.60 23.26 5.82
N TYR A 229 3.70 22.08 6.43
CA TYR A 229 4.85 21.68 7.26
C TYR A 229 6.12 21.50 6.45
N TYR A 230 6.05 20.93 5.24
CA TYR A 230 7.23 20.82 4.38
C TYR A 230 7.76 22.20 3.97
N ASN A 231 6.87 23.10 3.52
CA ASN A 231 7.25 24.48 3.20
C ASN A 231 7.79 25.24 4.43
N TYR A 232 7.16 25.06 5.59
CA TYR A 232 7.64 25.64 6.84
C TYR A 232 9.04 25.13 7.19
N GLY A 233 9.30 23.82 7.05
CA GLY A 233 10.62 23.24 7.26
C GLY A 233 11.67 23.79 6.30
N LEU A 234 11.31 23.96 5.01
CA LEU A 234 12.20 24.55 4.00
C LEU A 234 12.46 26.04 4.22
N ASN A 235 11.51 26.78 4.81
CA ASN A 235 11.74 28.15 5.25
C ASN A 235 12.74 28.24 6.41
N LEU A 236 12.84 27.18 7.24
CA LEU A 236 13.84 27.10 8.30
C LEU A 236 15.21 26.66 7.77
N ASP A 237 15.23 25.74 6.80
CA ASP A 237 16.44 25.22 6.17
C ASP A 237 16.18 24.89 4.68
N ALA A 238 16.59 25.80 3.80
CA ALA A 238 16.41 25.66 2.36
C ALA A 238 17.31 24.58 1.74
N GLY A 239 18.30 24.05 2.48
CA GLY A 239 19.22 23.00 2.06
C GLY A 239 18.80 21.58 2.49
N HIS A 240 17.58 21.40 2.99
CA HIS A 240 17.17 20.15 3.63
C HIS A 240 16.67 19.09 2.63
N ALA A 241 17.56 18.22 2.16
CA ALA A 241 17.26 17.23 1.12
C ALA A 241 16.05 16.31 1.42
N HIS A 242 15.87 15.86 2.66
CA HIS A 242 14.75 15.00 3.06
C HIS A 242 13.38 15.66 2.89
N LEU A 243 13.29 16.97 3.13
CA LEU A 243 12.04 17.73 3.01
C LEU A 243 11.63 17.84 1.55
N TYR A 244 12.57 18.14 0.66
CA TYR A 244 12.33 18.13 -0.78
C TYR A 244 11.93 16.76 -1.30
N THR A 245 12.58 15.67 -0.84
CA THR A 245 12.20 14.31 -1.25
C THR A 245 10.77 13.96 -0.81
N ASN A 246 10.41 14.22 0.44
CA ASN A 246 9.07 13.91 0.92
C ASN A 246 7.99 14.80 0.31
N LEU A 247 8.29 16.09 0.07
CA LEU A 247 7.42 16.99 -0.67
C LEU A 247 7.22 16.52 -2.12
N GLY A 248 8.29 16.08 -2.78
CA GLY A 248 8.23 15.48 -4.11
C GLY A 248 7.38 14.21 -4.15
N SER A 249 7.48 13.34 -3.14
CA SER A 249 6.65 12.13 -3.05
C SER A 249 5.17 12.47 -2.89
N LEU A 250 4.84 13.41 -2.00
CA LEU A 250 3.46 13.86 -1.82
C LEU A 250 2.88 14.49 -3.10
N LEU A 251 3.66 15.30 -3.81
CA LEU A 251 3.25 15.88 -5.09
C LEU A 251 3.06 14.82 -6.18
N LYS A 252 3.92 13.79 -6.21
CA LYS A 252 3.77 12.66 -7.13
C LYS A 252 2.46 11.91 -6.86
N ASP A 253 2.14 11.65 -5.60
CA ASP A 253 0.90 10.96 -5.20
C ASP A 253 -0.35 11.79 -5.54
N LEU A 254 -0.23 13.12 -5.56
CA LEU A 254 -1.26 14.06 -6.02
C LEU A 254 -1.35 14.19 -7.56
N GLY A 255 -0.54 13.43 -8.31
CA GLY A 255 -0.47 13.47 -9.77
C GLY A 255 0.26 14.71 -10.33
N GLN A 256 0.89 15.53 -9.49
CA GLN A 256 1.65 16.71 -9.88
C GLN A 256 3.09 16.35 -10.26
N LEU A 257 3.25 15.50 -11.29
CA LEU A 257 4.53 14.87 -11.63
C LEU A 257 5.66 15.87 -11.92
N LYS A 258 5.38 16.94 -12.67
CA LYS A 258 6.39 17.96 -13.00
C LYS A 258 6.89 18.70 -11.77
N MET A 259 6.00 19.02 -10.83
CA MET A 259 6.38 19.65 -9.56
C MET A 259 7.19 18.68 -8.69
N ALA A 260 6.80 17.40 -8.68
CA ALA A 260 7.55 16.37 -7.97
C ALA A 260 9.00 16.24 -8.47
N ILE A 261 9.20 16.22 -9.80
CA ILE A 261 10.54 16.20 -10.42
C ILE A 261 11.37 17.39 -9.95
N ALA A 262 10.80 18.61 -10.00
CA ALA A 262 11.52 19.82 -9.55
C ALA A 262 11.96 19.73 -8.08
N MET A 263 11.11 19.18 -7.20
CA MET A 263 11.48 18.99 -5.79
C MET A 263 12.58 17.93 -5.63
N TYR A 264 12.50 16.80 -6.35
CA TYR A 264 13.56 15.80 -6.31
C TYR A 264 14.90 16.31 -6.86
N GLU A 265 14.88 17.15 -7.91
CA GLU A 265 16.07 17.83 -8.41
C GLU A 265 16.69 18.74 -7.34
N GLN A 266 15.88 19.48 -6.59
CA GLN A 266 16.37 20.27 -5.44
C GLN A 266 16.95 19.38 -4.34
N ALA A 267 16.34 18.23 -4.04
CA ALA A 267 16.88 17.27 -3.07
C ALA A 267 18.28 16.77 -3.49
N VAL A 268 18.45 16.41 -4.77
CA VAL A 268 19.73 15.97 -5.35
C VAL A 268 20.74 17.12 -5.46
N HIS A 269 20.28 18.37 -5.62
CA HIS A 269 21.16 19.54 -5.57
C HIS A 269 21.72 19.77 -4.16
N CYS A 270 20.87 19.60 -3.13
CA CYS A 270 21.27 19.70 -1.73
C CYS A 270 22.23 18.57 -1.33
N ASP A 271 21.95 17.34 -1.76
CA ASP A 271 22.81 16.18 -1.56
C ASP A 271 22.89 15.32 -2.83
N GLY A 272 24.01 15.47 -3.56
CA GLY A 272 24.25 14.76 -4.83
C GLY A 272 24.41 13.25 -4.72
N ASN A 273 24.60 12.73 -3.50
CA ASN A 273 24.74 11.31 -3.18
C ASN A 273 23.53 10.76 -2.41
N PHE A 274 22.41 11.49 -2.34
CA PHE A 274 21.23 10.98 -1.68
C PHE A 274 20.52 9.91 -2.54
N ASP A 275 20.80 8.64 -2.27
CA ASP A 275 20.32 7.48 -3.03
C ASP A 275 18.79 7.42 -3.18
N ILE A 276 18.03 7.65 -2.09
CA ILE A 276 16.57 7.69 -2.09
C ILE A 276 16.05 8.81 -3.01
N ALA A 277 16.64 10.01 -2.94
CA ALA A 277 16.25 11.11 -3.82
C ALA A 277 16.56 10.80 -5.30
N LEU A 278 17.71 10.20 -5.58
CA LEU A 278 18.11 9.79 -6.93
C LEU A 278 17.14 8.74 -7.52
N ALA A 279 16.76 7.73 -6.75
CA ALA A 279 15.81 6.71 -7.21
C ALA A 279 14.40 7.28 -7.41
N ASN A 280 13.95 8.16 -6.51
CA ASN A 280 12.66 8.84 -6.64
C ASN A 280 12.61 9.81 -7.84
N LEU A 281 13.69 10.55 -8.07
CA LEU A 281 13.87 11.36 -9.27
C LEU A 281 13.82 10.49 -10.53
N ALA A 282 14.58 9.38 -10.56
CA ALA A 282 14.59 8.45 -11.69
C ALA A 282 13.21 7.88 -11.98
N ASN A 283 12.47 7.46 -10.92
CA ASN A 283 11.09 7.00 -11.04
C ASN A 283 10.18 8.07 -11.64
N ALA A 284 10.24 9.30 -11.14
CA ALA A 284 9.39 10.39 -11.62
C ALA A 284 9.71 10.79 -13.08
N VAL A 285 11.00 10.88 -13.44
CA VAL A 285 11.48 11.16 -14.80
C VAL A 285 11.08 10.04 -15.77
N LYS A 286 11.14 8.78 -15.34
CA LYS A 286 10.63 7.64 -16.11
C LYS A 286 9.11 7.74 -16.34
N ASP A 287 8.35 8.09 -15.29
CA ASP A 287 6.89 8.25 -15.37
C ASP A 287 6.49 9.43 -16.28
N ASP A 288 7.39 10.40 -16.49
CA ASP A 288 7.26 11.53 -17.44
C ASP A 288 7.62 11.14 -18.89
N GLY A 289 8.03 9.88 -19.12
CA GLY A 289 8.41 9.33 -20.43
C GLY A 289 9.88 9.47 -20.80
N ARG A 290 10.70 10.13 -19.98
CA ARG A 290 12.13 10.39 -20.22
C ARG A 290 13.00 9.23 -19.71
N ILE A 291 12.78 8.03 -20.24
CA ILE A 291 13.40 6.79 -19.74
C ILE A 291 14.94 6.82 -19.81
N ALA A 292 15.52 7.40 -20.88
CA ALA A 292 16.96 7.52 -21.03
C ALA A 292 17.61 8.36 -19.92
N ASP A 293 16.98 9.46 -19.52
CA ASP A 293 17.45 10.31 -18.42
C ASP A 293 17.31 9.59 -17.08
N ALA A 294 16.22 8.86 -16.88
CA ALA A 294 16.00 8.06 -15.68
C ALA A 294 17.12 7.02 -15.46
N ILE A 295 17.63 6.39 -16.53
CA ILE A 295 18.75 5.44 -16.46
C ILE A 295 20.00 6.09 -15.85
N VAL A 296 20.29 7.36 -16.17
CA VAL A 296 21.44 8.09 -15.61
C VAL A 296 21.30 8.22 -14.09
N TYR A 297 20.12 8.61 -13.61
CA TYR A 297 19.85 8.75 -12.18
C TYR A 297 19.83 7.39 -11.45
N TYR A 298 19.24 6.35 -12.03
CA TYR A 298 19.30 5.00 -11.46
C TYR A 298 20.74 4.48 -11.37
N LYS A 299 21.58 4.66 -12.39
CA LYS A 299 23.00 4.28 -12.35
C LYS A 299 23.73 5.00 -11.22
N ARG A 300 23.46 6.29 -11.01
CA ARG A 300 24.02 7.05 -9.87
C ARG A 300 23.54 6.49 -8.53
N ALA A 301 22.24 6.22 -8.38
CA ALA A 301 21.69 5.64 -7.15
C ALA A 301 22.33 4.28 -6.82
N VAL A 302 22.44 3.38 -7.81
CA VAL A 302 23.09 2.07 -7.64
C VAL A 302 24.59 2.21 -7.35
N LYS A 303 25.27 3.23 -7.89
CA LYS A 303 26.69 3.49 -7.59
C LYS A 303 26.89 3.93 -6.14
N VAL A 304 25.98 4.75 -5.61
CA VAL A 304 26.00 5.18 -4.20
C VAL A 304 25.69 4.01 -3.29
N ASN A 305 24.62 3.27 -3.59
CA ASN A 305 24.14 2.15 -2.80
C ASN A 305 23.82 0.93 -3.69
N PRO A 306 24.79 0.00 -3.86
CA PRO A 306 24.61 -1.17 -4.71
C PRO A 306 23.50 -2.12 -4.28
N ASP A 307 23.13 -2.12 -3.01
CA ASP A 307 22.10 -2.98 -2.44
C ASP A 307 20.71 -2.29 -2.39
N PHE A 308 20.59 -1.07 -2.94
CA PHE A 308 19.33 -0.37 -2.96
C PHE A 308 18.36 -0.99 -3.97
N ALA A 309 17.46 -1.84 -3.47
CA ALA A 309 16.60 -2.68 -4.29
C ALA A 309 15.77 -1.89 -5.32
N GLU A 310 15.19 -0.75 -4.92
CA GLU A 310 14.39 0.11 -5.80
C GLU A 310 15.20 0.65 -6.97
N ALA A 311 16.44 1.06 -6.74
CA ALA A 311 17.33 1.55 -7.78
C ALA A 311 17.78 0.43 -8.72
N VAL A 312 18.10 -0.76 -8.19
CA VAL A 312 18.50 -1.93 -9.00
C VAL A 312 17.35 -2.41 -9.88
N CYS A 313 16.16 -2.59 -9.32
CA CYS A 313 14.97 -3.02 -10.07
C CYS A 313 14.54 -1.93 -11.07
N GLY A 314 14.58 -0.66 -10.67
CA GLY A 314 14.29 0.48 -11.53
C GLY A 314 15.25 0.56 -12.72
N LEU A 315 16.55 0.37 -12.49
CA LEU A 315 17.57 0.34 -13.54
C LEU A 315 17.32 -0.81 -14.53
N ALA A 316 17.13 -2.04 -14.02
CA ALA A 316 16.90 -3.21 -14.85
C ALA A 316 15.65 -3.03 -15.75
N ASN A 317 14.56 -2.52 -15.18
CA ASN A 317 13.33 -2.25 -15.92
C ASN A 317 13.52 -1.12 -16.97
N ALA A 318 14.20 -0.03 -16.60
CA ALA A 318 14.46 1.07 -17.52
C ALA A 318 15.36 0.66 -18.69
N LEU A 319 16.39 -0.15 -18.43
CA LEU A 319 17.26 -0.72 -19.48
C LEU A 319 16.48 -1.63 -20.43
N ASN A 320 15.64 -2.53 -19.91
CA ASN A 320 14.77 -3.37 -20.74
C ASN A 320 13.82 -2.53 -21.60
N SER A 321 13.30 -1.43 -21.04
CA SER A 321 12.36 -0.52 -21.73
C SER A 321 12.99 0.30 -22.86
N VAL A 322 14.32 0.29 -23.02
CA VAL A 322 15.03 0.95 -24.13
C VAL A 322 15.90 -0.02 -24.94
N CYS A 323 15.71 -1.33 -24.77
CA CYS A 323 16.56 -2.37 -25.35
C CYS A 323 18.06 -2.19 -25.04
N GLY A 324 18.37 -1.64 -23.87
CA GLY A 324 19.72 -1.51 -23.34
C GLY A 324 20.17 -2.85 -22.76
N TRP A 325 20.52 -3.81 -23.62
CA TRP A 325 20.75 -5.19 -23.20
C TRP A 325 22.07 -5.42 -22.46
N ALA A 326 23.10 -4.60 -22.68
CA ALA A 326 24.41 -4.76 -22.05
C ALA A 326 24.31 -4.95 -20.52
N GLY A 327 24.83 -6.06 -20.02
CA GLY A 327 24.81 -6.41 -18.59
C GLY A 327 23.45 -6.85 -18.05
N ARG A 328 22.40 -7.02 -18.89
CA ARG A 328 21.09 -7.54 -18.46
C ARG A 328 21.25 -8.88 -17.74
N GLY A 329 22.08 -9.78 -18.28
CA GLY A 329 22.24 -11.12 -17.75
C GLY A 329 20.95 -11.92 -17.76
N GLY A 330 20.90 -12.96 -16.93
CA GLY A 330 19.80 -13.91 -16.88
C GLY A 330 19.96 -14.99 -15.81
N ILE A 331 19.03 -15.96 -15.82
CA ILE A 331 18.96 -17.06 -14.84
C ILE A 331 19.24 -18.41 -15.52
N ALA A 332 20.34 -19.05 -15.15
CA ALA A 332 20.77 -20.35 -15.68
C ALA A 332 20.53 -21.54 -14.73
N THR A 333 20.04 -21.32 -13.50
CA THR A 333 20.01 -22.32 -12.40
C THR A 333 19.09 -23.52 -12.62
N ASP A 334 18.36 -23.61 -13.74
CA ASP A 334 17.48 -24.72 -14.11
C ASP A 334 17.80 -25.33 -15.50
N GLY A 335 19.02 -25.11 -15.99
CA GLY A 335 19.42 -25.52 -17.34
C GLY A 335 18.79 -24.66 -18.43
N GLY A 336 18.40 -23.42 -18.12
CA GLY A 336 17.80 -22.47 -19.05
C GLY A 336 16.32 -22.73 -19.35
N LYS A 337 15.61 -23.48 -18.49
CA LYS A 337 14.18 -23.78 -18.69
C LYS A 337 13.31 -22.51 -18.60
N ARG A 338 13.61 -21.62 -17.63
CA ARG A 338 12.88 -20.37 -17.45
C ARG A 338 13.48 -19.19 -18.22
N ASP A 339 14.79 -19.19 -18.47
CA ASP A 339 15.49 -18.08 -19.12
C ASP A 339 16.65 -18.58 -19.98
N ARG A 340 16.30 -19.20 -21.12
CA ARG A 340 17.30 -19.78 -22.02
C ARG A 340 18.27 -18.74 -22.59
N TRP A 341 17.74 -17.64 -23.09
CA TRP A 341 18.49 -16.66 -23.88
C TRP A 341 18.68 -15.38 -23.08
N HIS A 342 19.94 -15.06 -22.79
CA HIS A 342 20.31 -13.84 -22.10
C HIS A 342 21.56 -13.21 -22.73
N VAL A 343 22.07 -12.13 -22.15
CA VAL A 343 23.28 -11.46 -22.65
C VAL A 343 24.30 -11.22 -21.56
N ASP A 344 25.57 -11.13 -21.95
CA ASP A 344 26.67 -10.73 -21.08
C ASP A 344 26.76 -9.21 -20.87
N GLU A 345 27.82 -8.77 -20.18
CA GLU A 345 28.16 -7.34 -19.94
C GLU A 345 28.35 -6.53 -21.24
N HIS A 346 28.67 -7.19 -22.35
CA HIS A 346 28.87 -6.56 -23.66
C HIS A 346 27.61 -6.60 -24.54
N GLY A 347 26.55 -7.27 -24.09
CA GLY A 347 25.30 -7.44 -24.86
C GLY A 347 25.34 -8.62 -25.83
N MET A 348 26.31 -9.52 -25.72
CA MET A 348 26.42 -10.70 -26.58
C MET A 348 25.53 -11.83 -26.06
N LEU A 349 24.86 -12.53 -26.98
CA LEU A 349 23.92 -13.60 -26.68
C LEU A 349 24.60 -14.80 -26.00
N LEU A 350 24.01 -15.27 -24.92
CA LEU A 350 24.40 -16.47 -24.18
C LEU A 350 23.23 -17.47 -24.17
N ASP A 351 23.57 -18.77 -24.26
CA ASP A 351 22.62 -19.87 -24.17
C ASP A 351 22.79 -20.58 -22.81
N ALA A 352 21.80 -20.44 -21.93
CA ALA A 352 21.80 -21.01 -20.59
C ALA A 352 21.73 -22.54 -20.58
N THR A 353 21.46 -23.20 -21.72
CA THR A 353 21.49 -24.68 -21.79
C THR A 353 22.90 -25.24 -21.93
N LYS A 354 23.92 -24.40 -22.17
CA LYS A 354 25.30 -24.86 -22.34
C LYS A 354 25.94 -25.23 -20.99
N PRO A 355 26.77 -26.30 -20.93
CA PRO A 355 27.52 -26.64 -19.72
C PRO A 355 28.38 -25.46 -19.25
N GLY A 356 28.32 -25.15 -17.94
CA GLY A 356 29.05 -24.04 -17.34
C GLY A 356 28.36 -22.67 -17.42
N ALA A 357 27.14 -22.59 -17.98
CA ALA A 357 26.35 -21.36 -17.92
C ALA A 357 26.04 -20.97 -16.46
N VAL A 358 26.19 -19.68 -16.15
CA VAL A 358 25.98 -19.10 -14.83
C VAL A 358 24.98 -17.96 -14.89
N SER A 359 24.23 -17.77 -13.80
CA SER A 359 23.30 -16.64 -13.70
C SER A 359 24.05 -15.35 -13.39
N THR A 360 23.81 -14.28 -14.13
CA THR A 360 24.60 -13.04 -14.06
C THR A 360 23.75 -11.79 -14.32
N GLY A 361 24.38 -10.62 -14.22
CA GLY A 361 23.83 -9.33 -14.64
C GLY A 361 22.69 -8.79 -13.77
N TRP A 362 22.03 -7.76 -14.29
CA TRP A 362 20.95 -7.04 -13.60
C TRP A 362 19.79 -7.95 -13.21
N LEU A 363 19.39 -8.89 -14.07
CA LEU A 363 18.28 -9.78 -13.76
C LEU A 363 18.57 -10.73 -12.61
N LYS A 364 19.78 -11.30 -12.54
CA LYS A 364 20.18 -12.12 -11.38
C LYS A 364 20.10 -11.33 -10.09
N ARG A 365 20.59 -10.08 -10.09
CA ARG A 365 20.51 -9.19 -8.93
C ARG A 365 19.06 -8.92 -8.51
N VAL A 366 18.17 -8.67 -9.47
CA VAL A 366 16.73 -8.47 -9.19
C VAL A 366 16.11 -9.73 -8.58
N VAL A 367 16.38 -10.91 -9.14
CA VAL A 367 15.87 -12.19 -8.62
C VAL A 367 16.38 -12.46 -7.20
N ASP A 368 17.66 -12.19 -6.92
CA ASP A 368 18.25 -12.37 -5.59
C ASP A 368 17.65 -11.42 -4.54
N LEU A 369 17.43 -10.16 -4.93
CA LEU A 369 16.78 -9.17 -4.06
C LEU A 369 15.35 -9.59 -3.73
N VAL A 370 14.60 -10.08 -4.72
CA VAL A 370 13.25 -10.60 -4.52
C VAL A 370 13.28 -11.82 -3.59
N GLU A 371 14.17 -12.78 -3.82
CA GLU A 371 14.30 -13.97 -2.97
C GLU A 371 14.57 -13.57 -1.51
N LYS A 372 15.50 -12.62 -1.29
CA LYS A 372 15.78 -12.07 0.02
C LYS A 372 14.55 -11.41 0.65
N GLN A 373 13.83 -10.57 -0.09
CA GLN A 373 12.63 -9.88 0.41
C GLN A 373 11.48 -10.84 0.74
N LEU A 374 11.31 -11.90 -0.07
CA LEU A 374 10.32 -12.95 0.20
C LEU A 374 10.71 -13.77 1.44
N GLY A 375 12.00 -14.09 1.59
CA GLY A 375 12.56 -14.79 2.75
C GLY A 375 12.49 -13.99 4.07
N GLU A 376 12.72 -12.68 4.01
CA GLU A 376 12.46 -11.78 5.16
C GLU A 376 10.96 -11.70 5.47
N GLY A 377 10.12 -11.89 4.45
CA GLY A 377 8.68 -11.82 4.57
C GLY A 377 8.05 -12.99 5.29
N GLU A 378 8.73 -14.14 5.40
CA GLU A 378 8.22 -15.34 6.08
C GLU A 378 7.95 -15.10 7.56
N ASP A 379 8.70 -14.20 8.20
CA ASP A 379 8.57 -13.90 9.63
C ASP A 379 7.52 -12.83 9.95
N TRP A 380 6.87 -12.28 8.92
CA TRP A 380 5.85 -11.25 9.12
C TRP A 380 4.65 -11.76 9.93
N GLY A 381 4.30 -10.99 10.96
CA GLY A 381 3.19 -11.28 11.87
C GLY A 381 3.48 -12.38 12.89
N ARG A 382 4.73 -12.81 13.05
CA ARG A 382 5.12 -13.77 14.09
C ARG A 382 4.84 -13.20 15.49
N GLY A 383 4.08 -13.94 16.29
CA GLY A 383 3.59 -13.53 17.61
C GLY A 383 2.41 -12.54 17.58
N ALA A 384 1.77 -12.32 16.43
CA ALA A 384 0.61 -11.44 16.33
C ALA A 384 -0.69 -12.11 16.80
N LEU A 385 -0.77 -13.44 16.76
CA LEU A 385 -1.93 -14.20 17.21
C LEU A 385 -2.20 -13.92 18.69
N ASN A 386 -3.42 -13.51 18.98
CA ASN A 386 -3.88 -13.22 20.34
C ASN A 386 -5.20 -13.93 20.66
N VAL A 387 -5.55 -13.94 21.95
CA VAL A 387 -6.74 -14.64 22.46
C VAL A 387 -8.03 -14.09 21.84
N ASN A 388 -8.13 -12.79 21.61
CA ASN A 388 -9.32 -12.16 21.03
C ASN A 388 -9.56 -12.65 19.59
N PHE A 389 -8.51 -12.74 18.79
CA PHE A 389 -8.60 -13.28 17.43
C PHE A 389 -9.01 -14.75 17.43
N MET A 390 -8.40 -15.58 18.30
CA MET A 390 -8.78 -16.99 18.43
C MET A 390 -10.25 -17.16 18.79
N GLN A 391 -10.72 -16.39 19.78
CA GLN A 391 -12.12 -16.43 20.21
C GLN A 391 -13.07 -15.99 19.08
N ALA A 392 -12.72 -14.95 18.32
CA ALA A 392 -13.51 -14.51 17.18
C ALA A 392 -13.63 -15.60 16.11
N MET A 393 -12.53 -16.28 15.76
CA MET A 393 -12.55 -17.40 14.80
C MET A 393 -13.43 -18.55 15.27
N ILE A 394 -13.31 -18.94 16.55
CA ILE A 394 -14.11 -20.00 17.15
C ILE A 394 -15.60 -19.64 17.15
N GLN A 395 -15.94 -18.37 17.45
CA GLN A 395 -17.33 -17.90 17.42
C GLN A 395 -17.93 -17.98 16.02
N VAL A 396 -17.18 -17.57 14.98
CA VAL A 396 -17.66 -17.70 13.59
C VAL A 396 -17.84 -19.17 13.22
N LEU A 397 -16.89 -20.04 13.58
CA LEU A 397 -16.99 -21.46 13.31
C LEU A 397 -18.23 -22.08 13.96
N ALA A 398 -18.44 -21.83 15.25
CA ALA A 398 -19.59 -22.34 15.99
C ALA A 398 -20.92 -21.79 15.44
N PHE A 399 -20.96 -20.52 15.05
CA PHE A 399 -22.15 -19.88 14.49
C PHE A 399 -22.55 -20.41 13.12
N THR A 400 -21.57 -20.78 12.29
CA THR A 400 -21.78 -21.17 10.89
C THR A 400 -21.82 -22.68 10.67
N SER A 401 -21.67 -23.46 11.75
CA SER A 401 -21.82 -24.91 11.79
C SER A 401 -23.29 -25.32 11.77
N MET A 402 -23.60 -26.44 11.12
CA MET A 402 -24.98 -26.95 11.00
C MET A 402 -25.35 -27.97 12.09
N ASN A 403 -24.37 -28.63 12.75
CA ASN A 403 -24.59 -29.72 13.71
C ASN A 403 -23.84 -29.51 15.03
N GLN A 404 -24.52 -29.59 16.19
CA GLN A 404 -23.92 -29.28 17.50
C GLN A 404 -22.82 -30.24 17.97
N ARG A 405 -22.93 -31.56 17.73
CA ARG A 405 -21.88 -32.54 18.12
C ARG A 405 -20.58 -32.37 17.33
N ASP A 406 -20.72 -32.25 16.00
CA ASP A 406 -19.62 -31.98 15.06
C ASP A 406 -18.93 -30.63 15.36
N THR A 407 -19.68 -29.66 15.88
CA THR A 407 -19.15 -28.33 16.21
C THR A 407 -18.07 -28.37 17.28
N GLN A 408 -18.23 -29.19 18.33
CA GLN A 408 -17.28 -29.21 19.44
C GLN A 408 -15.92 -29.77 19.00
N GLU A 409 -15.92 -30.88 18.27
CA GLU A 409 -14.71 -31.50 17.72
C GLU A 409 -13.98 -30.53 16.77
N ARG A 410 -14.72 -29.86 15.88
CA ARG A 410 -14.15 -28.87 14.94
C ARG A 410 -13.60 -27.65 15.65
N VAL A 411 -14.26 -27.18 16.72
CA VAL A 411 -13.77 -26.09 17.55
C VAL A 411 -12.47 -26.47 18.27
N ASP A 412 -12.37 -27.68 18.79
CA ASP A 412 -11.17 -28.12 19.51
C ASP A 412 -9.99 -28.36 18.54
N GLU A 413 -10.26 -28.87 17.34
CA GLU A 413 -9.27 -28.96 16.27
C GLU A 413 -8.80 -27.56 15.80
N MET A 414 -9.73 -26.62 15.63
CA MET A 414 -9.41 -25.22 15.30
C MET A 414 -8.50 -24.59 16.36
N LYS A 415 -8.79 -24.79 17.66
CA LYS A 415 -7.93 -24.31 18.74
C LYS A 415 -6.53 -24.91 18.66
N ARG A 416 -6.42 -26.20 18.36
CA ARG A 416 -5.13 -26.90 18.24
C ARG A 416 -4.30 -26.31 17.10
N ILE A 417 -4.92 -26.04 15.96
CA ILE A 417 -4.27 -25.46 14.78
C ILE A 417 -3.86 -24.00 15.03
N LEU A 418 -4.75 -23.17 15.57
CA LEU A 418 -4.40 -21.78 15.89
C LEU A 418 -3.21 -21.73 16.86
N LYS A 419 -3.18 -22.61 17.87
CA LYS A 419 -2.04 -22.73 18.79
C LYS A 419 -0.75 -23.17 18.08
N SER A 420 -0.81 -24.02 17.06
CA SER A 420 0.38 -24.46 16.32
C SER A 420 0.98 -23.39 15.41
N TRP A 421 0.24 -22.31 15.13
CA TRP A 421 0.76 -21.19 14.33
C TRP A 421 1.56 -20.18 15.16
N PHE A 422 1.35 -20.15 16.48
CA PHE A 422 1.95 -19.15 17.35
C PHE A 422 3.48 -19.20 17.32
N GLY A 423 4.12 -18.09 16.98
CA GLY A 423 5.57 -17.95 16.93
C GLY A 423 6.22 -18.61 15.72
N CYS A 424 5.44 -19.17 14.79
CA CYS A 424 5.96 -19.83 13.59
C CYS A 424 6.10 -18.86 12.41
N LYS A 425 6.86 -19.29 11.39
CA LYS A 425 6.85 -18.64 10.07
C LYS A 425 5.43 -18.62 9.50
N TRP A 426 5.14 -17.58 8.73
CA TRP A 426 3.88 -17.35 8.01
C TRP A 426 2.66 -17.09 8.89
N GLU A 427 2.83 -16.85 10.19
CA GLU A 427 1.74 -16.58 11.12
C GLU A 427 0.82 -15.45 10.60
N GLY A 428 1.37 -14.29 10.26
CA GLY A 428 0.59 -13.17 9.72
C GLY A 428 -0.21 -13.50 8.46
N HIS A 429 0.37 -14.31 7.56
CA HIS A 429 -0.30 -14.74 6.32
C HIS A 429 -1.53 -15.58 6.63
N ARG A 430 -1.38 -16.55 7.54
CA ARG A 430 -2.47 -17.44 7.96
C ARG A 430 -3.59 -16.67 8.65
N LEU A 431 -3.25 -15.70 9.51
CA LEU A 431 -4.25 -14.88 10.21
C LEU A 431 -5.13 -14.07 9.25
N VAL A 432 -4.54 -13.40 8.26
CA VAL A 432 -5.30 -12.60 7.29
C VAL A 432 -6.21 -13.47 6.44
N ARG A 433 -5.67 -14.56 5.87
CA ARG A 433 -6.46 -15.49 5.04
C ARG A 433 -7.63 -16.08 5.83
N MET A 434 -7.39 -16.44 7.09
CA MET A 434 -8.42 -16.98 7.98
C MET A 434 -9.53 -15.95 8.25
N ALA A 435 -9.17 -14.68 8.48
CA ALA A 435 -10.15 -13.61 8.65
C ALA A 435 -11.00 -13.40 7.38
N GLU A 436 -10.37 -13.42 6.20
CA GLU A 436 -11.07 -13.27 4.91
C GLU A 436 -12.04 -14.42 4.62
N ARG A 437 -11.64 -15.66 4.96
CA ARG A 437 -12.52 -16.83 4.87
C ARG A 437 -13.69 -16.72 5.85
N ALA A 438 -13.45 -16.25 7.07
CA ALA A 438 -14.51 -15.99 8.04
C ALA A 438 -15.51 -14.95 7.53
N ILE A 439 -15.02 -13.87 6.91
CA ILE A 439 -15.87 -12.84 6.28
C ILE A 439 -16.74 -13.45 5.18
N ARG A 440 -16.16 -14.25 4.28
CA ARG A 440 -16.92 -14.95 3.22
C ARG A 440 -18.00 -15.85 3.83
N ARG A 441 -17.64 -16.64 4.84
CA ARG A 441 -18.56 -17.58 5.50
C ARG A 441 -19.71 -16.87 6.23
N LEU A 442 -19.43 -15.76 6.90
CA LEU A 442 -20.46 -14.93 7.55
C LEU A 442 -21.43 -14.31 6.53
N GLY A 443 -20.91 -13.82 5.40
CA GLY A 443 -21.75 -13.30 4.31
C GLY A 443 -22.68 -14.38 3.75
N TRP A 444 -22.15 -15.60 3.55
CA TRP A 444 -22.96 -16.74 3.13
C TRP A 444 -24.00 -17.14 4.19
N GLN A 445 -23.62 -17.19 5.47
CA GLN A 445 -24.55 -17.49 6.56
C GLN A 445 -25.70 -16.47 6.62
N TRP A 446 -25.41 -15.18 6.43
CA TRP A 446 -26.44 -14.14 6.34
C TRP A 446 -27.37 -14.39 5.15
N TYR A 447 -26.83 -14.72 3.97
CA TYR A 447 -27.64 -15.03 2.80
C TYR A 447 -28.59 -16.20 3.08
N GLN A 448 -28.09 -17.28 3.69
CA GLN A 448 -28.91 -18.43 4.07
C GLN A 448 -30.00 -18.07 5.07
N ASP A 449 -29.67 -17.30 6.10
CA ASP A 449 -30.62 -16.91 7.13
C ASP A 449 -31.74 -16.06 6.52
N ARG A 450 -31.39 -15.01 5.78
CA ARG A 450 -32.35 -14.06 5.21
C ARG A 450 -33.19 -14.68 4.09
N TRP A 451 -32.55 -15.32 3.11
CA TRP A 451 -33.21 -15.67 1.85
C TRP A 451 -33.63 -17.14 1.73
N LEU A 452 -32.98 -18.06 2.45
CA LEU A 452 -33.36 -19.48 2.41
C LEU A 452 -34.21 -19.89 3.62
N ARG A 453 -33.96 -19.31 4.79
CA ARG A 453 -34.60 -19.70 6.06
C ARG A 453 -35.61 -18.69 6.58
N GLY A 454 -35.67 -17.48 6.02
CA GLY A 454 -36.53 -16.40 6.50
C GLY A 454 -36.25 -15.96 7.94
N LYS A 455 -35.01 -16.16 8.43
CA LYS A 455 -34.58 -15.80 9.78
C LYS A 455 -33.89 -14.44 9.76
N GLU A 456 -34.48 -13.47 10.44
CA GLU A 456 -33.87 -12.16 10.63
C GLU A 456 -33.14 -12.11 11.98
N ARG A 457 -31.81 -12.00 11.93
CA ARG A 457 -30.94 -11.90 13.11
C ARG A 457 -30.42 -10.48 13.25
N SER A 458 -30.11 -10.07 14.48
CA SER A 458 -29.42 -8.81 14.71
C SER A 458 -28.06 -8.80 14.00
N ARG A 459 -27.68 -7.64 13.42
CA ARG A 459 -26.42 -7.41 12.70
C ARG A 459 -25.18 -7.81 13.51
N SER A 460 -25.26 -7.79 14.84
CA SER A 460 -24.17 -8.21 15.73
C SER A 460 -23.73 -9.66 15.54
N HIS A 461 -24.59 -10.54 15.03
CA HIS A 461 -24.24 -11.94 14.74
C HIS A 461 -23.31 -12.08 13.53
N TYR A 462 -23.28 -11.08 12.65
CA TYR A 462 -22.47 -11.07 11.44
C TYR A 462 -21.24 -10.15 11.57
N ARG A 463 -20.72 -10.03 12.79
CA ARG A 463 -19.52 -9.24 13.08
C ARG A 463 -18.31 -9.80 12.35
N ARG A 464 -17.62 -8.92 11.62
CA ARG A 464 -16.35 -9.18 10.96
C ARG A 464 -15.28 -9.44 12.01
N PRO A 465 -14.47 -10.50 11.88
CA PRO A 465 -13.31 -10.66 12.75
C PRO A 465 -12.28 -9.57 12.50
N LEU A 466 -11.80 -8.97 13.59
CA LEU A 466 -10.78 -7.94 13.54
C LEU A 466 -9.40 -8.58 13.53
N LEU A 467 -8.53 -8.10 12.64
CA LEU A 467 -7.11 -8.48 12.68
C LEU A 467 -6.47 -8.00 14.00
N PRO A 468 -5.47 -8.72 14.54
CA PRO A 468 -4.72 -8.25 15.69
C PRO A 468 -4.16 -6.84 15.46
N SER A 469 -4.24 -5.97 16.47
CA SER A 469 -3.69 -4.61 16.38
C SER A 469 -2.18 -4.62 16.09
N SER A 470 -1.46 -5.61 16.66
CA SER A 470 -0.04 -5.87 16.46
C SER A 470 0.33 -6.33 15.04
N LEU A 471 -0.63 -6.78 14.24
CA LEU A 471 -0.36 -7.19 12.85
C LEU A 471 -0.25 -5.94 11.97
N THR A 472 0.96 -5.62 11.53
CA THR A 472 1.25 -4.47 10.66
C THR A 472 0.97 -4.80 9.19
N VAL A 473 0.87 -3.75 8.38
CA VAL A 473 0.82 -3.90 6.92
C VAL A 473 2.18 -4.44 6.44
N PRO A 474 2.22 -5.56 5.69
CA PRO A 474 3.48 -6.14 5.24
C PRO A 474 4.20 -5.23 4.24
N THR A 475 5.53 -5.28 4.23
CA THR A 475 6.36 -4.57 3.25
C THR A 475 6.05 -5.05 1.83
N ALA A 476 5.97 -4.09 0.90
CA ALA A 476 5.80 -4.38 -0.52
C ALA A 476 7.11 -4.94 -1.10
N PRO A 477 7.06 -6.05 -1.87
CA PRO A 477 8.20 -6.45 -2.68
C PRO A 477 8.51 -5.36 -3.72
N THR A 478 9.79 -5.16 -4.00
CA THR A 478 10.22 -4.16 -4.99
C THR A 478 9.71 -4.49 -6.39
N VAL A 479 9.64 -5.78 -6.71
CA VAL A 479 9.03 -6.27 -7.95
C VAL A 479 7.53 -6.40 -7.74
N LEU A 480 6.77 -5.59 -8.48
CA LEU A 480 5.31 -5.68 -8.51
C LEU A 480 4.85 -6.90 -9.34
N PRO A 481 3.66 -7.45 -9.09
CA PRO A 481 3.15 -8.63 -9.80
C PRO A 481 3.19 -8.49 -11.33
N PHE A 482 2.87 -7.31 -11.87
CA PHE A 482 2.97 -7.05 -13.32
C PHE A 482 4.38 -7.21 -13.89
N HIS A 483 5.42 -6.85 -13.13
CA HIS A 483 6.81 -6.95 -13.60
C HIS A 483 7.35 -8.39 -13.57
N THR A 484 6.61 -9.33 -13.01
CA THR A 484 6.97 -10.75 -13.07
C THR A 484 6.90 -11.32 -14.48
N PHE A 485 6.18 -10.67 -15.40
CA PHE A 485 6.18 -11.03 -16.83
C PHE A 485 7.49 -10.69 -17.54
N THR A 486 8.28 -9.77 -16.97
CA THR A 486 9.51 -9.23 -17.60
C THR A 486 10.79 -9.73 -16.97
N CYS A 487 10.68 -10.44 -15.85
CA CYS A 487 11.79 -11.02 -15.12
C CYS A 487 11.60 -12.55 -15.04
N PRO A 488 12.67 -13.35 -15.21
CA PRO A 488 12.61 -14.81 -15.19
C PRO A 488 12.44 -15.36 -13.77
N MET A 489 11.24 -15.14 -13.21
CA MET A 489 10.86 -15.55 -11.86
C MET A 489 10.41 -17.01 -11.84
N SER A 490 10.56 -17.67 -10.70
CA SER A 490 10.00 -19.01 -10.46
C SER A 490 8.48 -18.95 -10.23
N ALA A 491 7.80 -20.09 -10.34
CA ALA A 491 6.36 -20.15 -10.07
C ALA A 491 6.05 -19.77 -8.61
N LYS A 492 6.87 -20.24 -7.65
CA LYS A 492 6.82 -19.84 -6.24
C LYS A 492 7.01 -18.33 -6.08
N GLN A 493 8.00 -17.73 -6.75
CA GLN A 493 8.25 -16.29 -6.66
C GLN A 493 7.07 -15.47 -7.19
N ILE A 494 6.52 -15.81 -8.36
CA ILE A 494 5.35 -15.13 -8.96
C ILE A 494 4.15 -15.18 -7.99
N ARG A 495 3.89 -16.36 -7.45
CA ARG A 495 2.83 -16.60 -6.46
C ARG A 495 3.03 -15.74 -5.21
N LEU A 496 4.21 -15.81 -4.59
CA LEU A 496 4.49 -15.12 -3.32
C LEU A 496 4.49 -13.59 -3.47
N ILE A 497 5.01 -13.06 -4.60
CA ILE A 497 4.92 -11.63 -4.91
C ILE A 497 3.46 -11.18 -4.97
N SER A 498 2.62 -11.94 -5.65
CA SER A 498 1.18 -11.64 -5.78
C SER A 498 0.45 -11.75 -4.43
N GLN A 499 0.73 -12.82 -3.66
CA GLN A 499 0.19 -13.00 -2.31
C GLN A 499 0.57 -11.86 -1.37
N ARG A 500 1.83 -11.43 -1.38
CA ARG A 500 2.31 -10.33 -0.54
C ARG A 500 1.59 -9.02 -0.86
N ASN A 501 1.35 -8.74 -2.14
CA ASN A 501 0.58 -7.57 -2.55
C ASN A 501 -0.89 -7.68 -2.13
N GLY A 502 -1.52 -8.85 -2.30
CA GLY A 502 -2.87 -9.14 -1.85
C GLY A 502 -3.04 -8.91 -0.34
N LEU A 503 -2.14 -9.47 0.46
CA LEU A 503 -2.13 -9.32 1.92
C LEU A 503 -1.96 -7.86 2.36
N ARG A 504 -1.11 -7.09 1.65
CA ARG A 504 -0.93 -5.67 1.93
C ARG A 504 -2.23 -4.88 1.77
N ILE A 505 -2.97 -5.17 0.70
CA ILE A 505 -4.29 -4.59 0.43
C ILE A 505 -5.29 -5.06 1.48
N SER A 506 -5.33 -6.35 1.81
CA SER A 506 -6.23 -6.92 2.82
C SER A 506 -6.04 -6.29 4.19
N VAL A 507 -4.81 -6.22 4.70
CA VAL A 507 -4.54 -5.63 6.03
C VAL A 507 -4.91 -4.15 6.06
N SER A 508 -4.56 -3.41 5.01
CA SER A 508 -4.87 -1.98 4.92
C SER A 508 -6.39 -1.74 4.88
N THR A 509 -7.11 -2.55 4.11
CA THR A 509 -8.57 -2.43 3.96
C THR A 509 -9.31 -2.87 5.22
N LEU A 510 -8.95 -4.01 5.80
CA LEU A 510 -9.62 -4.57 6.99
C LEU A 510 -9.39 -3.73 8.25
N LYS A 511 -8.35 -2.89 8.28
CA LYS A 511 -8.08 -1.94 9.36
C LYS A 511 -8.59 -0.53 9.03
N ALA A 512 -9.21 -0.31 7.87
CA ALA A 512 -9.68 1.01 7.46
C ALA A 512 -10.88 1.47 8.31
N PRO A 513 -10.89 2.73 8.80
CA PRO A 513 -11.96 3.22 9.68
C PRO A 513 -13.36 3.25 9.05
N TRP A 514 -13.43 3.41 7.73
CA TRP A 514 -14.69 3.44 6.97
C TRP A 514 -15.32 2.05 6.82
N LEU A 515 -14.57 0.97 7.04
CA LEU A 515 -15.09 -0.38 6.89
C LEU A 515 -15.96 -0.74 8.12
N PRO A 516 -17.22 -1.17 7.95
CA PRO A 516 -18.08 -1.48 9.08
C PRO A 516 -17.61 -2.71 9.86
N GLN A 517 -17.97 -2.75 11.15
CA GLN A 517 -17.67 -3.89 12.05
C GLN A 517 -18.41 -5.18 11.67
N THR A 518 -19.38 -5.14 10.77
CA THR A 518 -20.11 -6.31 10.27
C THR A 518 -19.78 -6.55 8.81
N VAL A 519 -19.97 -7.78 8.33
CA VAL A 519 -19.95 -8.04 6.88
C VAL A 519 -21.11 -7.29 6.20
N PHE A 520 -21.02 -7.11 4.88
CA PHE A 520 -22.08 -6.46 4.12
C PHE A 520 -23.28 -7.38 3.95
N GLU A 521 -24.47 -6.78 3.89
CA GLU A 521 -25.70 -7.50 3.63
C GLU A 521 -25.67 -8.07 2.20
N PRO A 522 -25.91 -9.38 2.02
CA PRO A 522 -25.84 -9.99 0.70
C PRO A 522 -27.07 -9.64 -0.14
N PRO A 523 -26.92 -9.54 -1.47
CA PRO A 523 -28.05 -9.23 -2.36
C PRO A 523 -29.13 -10.32 -2.29
N ALA A 524 -30.35 -9.96 -2.67
CA ALA A 524 -31.43 -10.91 -2.89
C ALA A 524 -31.06 -11.95 -3.96
N PRO A 525 -31.68 -13.14 -3.98
CA PRO A 525 -31.52 -14.09 -5.07
C PRO A 525 -31.82 -13.41 -6.43
N PRO A 526 -31.09 -13.76 -7.50
CA PRO A 526 -31.31 -13.18 -8.83
C PRO A 526 -32.77 -13.30 -9.28
N ASN A 527 -33.44 -12.17 -9.44
CA ASN A 527 -34.80 -12.09 -9.96
C ASN A 527 -35.06 -10.69 -10.56
N PRO A 528 -35.38 -10.55 -11.86
CA PRO A 528 -35.47 -11.61 -12.88
C PRO A 528 -34.11 -12.01 -13.49
N TYR A 529 -33.05 -11.24 -13.24
CA TYR A 529 -31.73 -11.42 -13.83
C TYR A 529 -30.61 -11.43 -12.79
N LEU A 530 -29.48 -12.00 -13.17
CA LEU A 530 -28.21 -11.86 -12.46
C LEU A 530 -27.62 -10.47 -12.70
N LYS A 531 -27.19 -9.80 -11.64
CA LYS A 531 -26.48 -8.51 -11.73
C LYS A 531 -24.97 -8.73 -11.64
N VAL A 532 -24.25 -8.32 -12.68
CA VAL A 532 -22.79 -8.47 -12.80
C VAL A 532 -22.16 -7.08 -12.86
N GLY A 533 -21.23 -6.80 -11.96
CA GLY A 533 -20.50 -5.54 -11.90
C GLY A 533 -19.09 -5.68 -12.46
N TYR A 534 -18.67 -4.76 -13.33
CA TYR A 534 -17.33 -4.67 -13.90
C TYR A 534 -16.65 -3.41 -13.39
N VAL A 535 -15.55 -3.56 -12.66
CA VAL A 535 -14.76 -2.42 -12.16
C VAL A 535 -13.49 -2.33 -12.99
N SER A 536 -13.27 -1.17 -13.62
CA SER A 536 -12.09 -0.95 -14.45
C SER A 536 -11.66 0.52 -14.49
N SER A 537 -10.35 0.74 -14.47
CA SER A 537 -9.71 2.01 -14.86
C SER A 537 -9.55 2.18 -16.38
N ASP A 538 -9.92 1.17 -17.15
CA ASP A 538 -9.46 1.02 -18.53
C ASP A 538 -10.61 1.08 -19.53
N PHE A 539 -11.76 1.63 -19.15
CA PHE A 539 -12.87 1.94 -20.06
C PHE A 539 -12.61 3.15 -20.97
N ASN A 540 -11.35 3.39 -21.31
CA ASN A 540 -10.86 4.49 -22.15
C ASN A 540 -10.18 3.88 -23.38
N ASN A 541 -9.44 4.68 -24.16
CA ASN A 541 -8.58 4.20 -25.25
C ASN A 541 -7.41 3.37 -24.70
N HIS A 542 -7.72 2.11 -24.40
CA HIS A 542 -6.86 1.15 -23.73
C HIS A 542 -7.10 -0.24 -24.31
N PRO A 543 -6.08 -1.13 -24.34
CA PRO A 543 -6.24 -2.49 -24.88
C PRO A 543 -7.43 -3.26 -24.32
N LEU A 544 -7.76 -3.08 -23.03
CA LEU A 544 -8.95 -3.70 -22.45
C LEU A 544 -10.24 -3.31 -23.20
N ALA A 545 -10.45 -2.02 -23.46
CA ALA A 545 -11.63 -1.54 -24.17
C ALA A 545 -11.63 -1.99 -25.64
N HIS A 546 -10.46 -1.97 -26.30
CA HIS A 546 -10.30 -2.48 -27.68
C HIS A 546 -10.70 -3.94 -27.84
N LEU A 547 -10.58 -4.71 -26.76
CA LEU A 547 -10.91 -6.14 -26.77
C LEU A 547 -12.34 -6.42 -26.29
N MET A 548 -12.86 -5.61 -25.36
CA MET A 548 -14.06 -5.94 -24.59
C MET A 548 -15.25 -5.00 -24.77
N GLN A 549 -15.12 -3.86 -25.47
CA GLN A 549 -16.14 -2.81 -25.43
C GLN A 549 -17.57 -3.29 -25.75
N SER A 550 -17.73 -4.24 -26.68
CA SER A 550 -19.04 -4.80 -27.02
C SER A 550 -19.56 -5.83 -26.01
N VAL A 551 -18.69 -6.46 -25.20
CA VAL A 551 -19.07 -7.51 -24.23
C VAL A 551 -20.13 -7.00 -23.24
N PHE A 552 -20.01 -5.75 -22.81
CA PHE A 552 -20.92 -5.16 -21.82
C PHE A 552 -22.34 -4.97 -22.37
N GLY A 553 -22.46 -4.65 -23.67
CA GLY A 553 -23.74 -4.51 -24.37
C GLY A 553 -24.35 -5.84 -24.83
N MET A 554 -23.51 -6.84 -25.10
CA MET A 554 -23.92 -8.15 -25.66
C MET A 554 -24.47 -9.14 -24.63
N HIS A 555 -24.48 -8.81 -23.34
CA HIS A 555 -25.16 -9.63 -22.34
C HIS A 555 -26.63 -9.85 -22.71
N ASN A 556 -27.10 -11.09 -22.61
CA ASN A 556 -28.53 -11.38 -22.72
C ASN A 556 -29.26 -10.75 -21.53
N ARG A 557 -29.94 -9.62 -21.77
CA ARG A 557 -30.62 -8.80 -20.76
C ARG A 557 -31.75 -9.52 -20.00
N ALA A 558 -32.28 -10.62 -20.55
CA ALA A 558 -33.25 -11.45 -19.85
C ALA A 558 -32.61 -12.29 -18.72
N ARG A 559 -31.28 -12.51 -18.78
CA ARG A 559 -30.54 -13.36 -17.83
C ARG A 559 -29.53 -12.57 -17.01
N VAL A 560 -28.90 -11.56 -17.60
CA VAL A 560 -27.81 -10.79 -16.99
C VAL A 560 -28.00 -9.30 -17.23
N LYS A 561 -27.83 -8.50 -16.18
CA LYS A 561 -27.73 -7.05 -16.25
C LYS A 561 -26.32 -6.63 -15.84
N ALA A 562 -25.56 -6.09 -16.79
CA ALA A 562 -24.20 -5.60 -16.57
C ALA A 562 -24.20 -4.17 -16.02
N TYR A 563 -23.29 -3.92 -15.07
CA TYR A 563 -23.02 -2.65 -14.43
C TYR A 563 -21.53 -2.33 -14.62
N CYS A 564 -21.19 -1.20 -15.21
CA CYS A 564 -19.81 -0.77 -15.41
C CYS A 564 -19.46 0.37 -14.46
N TYR A 565 -18.39 0.23 -13.69
CA TYR A 565 -17.85 1.24 -12.78
C TYR A 565 -16.49 1.72 -13.30
N ALA A 566 -16.47 2.87 -13.98
CA ALA A 566 -15.25 3.46 -14.50
C ALA A 566 -14.50 4.20 -13.40
N THR A 567 -13.29 3.75 -13.06
CA THR A 567 -12.49 4.37 -11.99
C THR A 567 -11.52 5.43 -12.50
N THR A 568 -11.61 5.77 -13.79
CA THR A 568 -10.85 6.84 -14.45
C THR A 568 -11.77 7.78 -15.20
N LEU A 569 -11.33 9.03 -15.31
CA LEU A 569 -12.04 10.06 -16.04
C LEU A 569 -12.16 9.66 -17.52
N SER A 570 -13.29 10.02 -18.14
CA SER A 570 -13.49 9.85 -19.57
C SER A 570 -12.37 10.53 -20.36
N ASP A 571 -11.78 9.81 -21.31
CA ASP A 571 -10.87 10.36 -22.32
C ASP A 571 -11.60 10.82 -23.59
N ASN A 572 -12.95 10.75 -23.59
CA ASN A 572 -13.83 11.02 -24.73
C ASN A 572 -13.54 10.18 -25.98
N SER A 573 -12.85 9.05 -25.84
CA SER A 573 -12.60 8.14 -26.95
C SER A 573 -13.90 7.48 -27.45
N PRO A 574 -13.95 7.03 -28.72
CA PRO A 574 -15.07 6.24 -29.22
C PRO A 574 -15.34 5.00 -28.38
N HIS A 575 -14.29 4.40 -27.82
CA HIS A 575 -14.38 3.22 -26.95
C HIS A 575 -15.15 3.52 -25.66
N ARG A 576 -14.78 4.60 -24.97
CA ARG A 576 -15.50 5.06 -23.77
C ARG A 576 -16.96 5.33 -24.05
N GLN A 577 -17.24 6.08 -25.12
CA GLN A 577 -18.60 6.42 -25.55
C GLN A 577 -19.43 5.18 -25.90
N GLN A 578 -18.83 4.18 -26.55
CA GLN A 578 -19.49 2.91 -26.86
C GLN A 578 -19.87 2.16 -25.58
N ILE A 579 -18.93 1.99 -24.66
CA ILE A 579 -19.18 1.29 -23.39
C ILE A 579 -20.28 2.00 -22.60
N GLU A 580 -20.24 3.33 -22.51
CA GLU A 580 -21.27 4.14 -21.84
C GLU A 580 -22.66 3.95 -22.45
N ARG A 581 -22.74 3.92 -23.79
CA ARG A 581 -23.99 3.77 -24.54
C ARG A 581 -24.58 2.37 -24.45
N GLU A 582 -23.74 1.34 -24.52
CA GLU A 582 -24.18 -0.06 -24.68
C GLU A 582 -24.36 -0.79 -23.35
N SER A 583 -23.61 -0.38 -22.31
CA SER A 583 -23.75 -0.94 -20.98
C SER A 583 -25.13 -0.61 -20.40
N PRO A 584 -25.89 -1.59 -19.86
CA PRO A 584 -27.19 -1.34 -19.26
C PRO A 584 -27.16 -0.33 -18.11
N VAL A 585 -26.05 -0.29 -17.36
CA VAL A 585 -25.77 0.70 -16.32
C VAL A 585 -24.30 1.06 -16.39
N PHE A 586 -24.00 2.35 -16.42
CA PHE A 586 -22.63 2.86 -16.40
C PHE A 586 -22.52 3.96 -15.34
N TYR A 587 -21.48 3.87 -14.51
CA TYR A 587 -21.12 4.90 -13.54
C TYR A 587 -19.72 5.42 -13.82
N ASP A 588 -19.60 6.74 -13.93
CA ASP A 588 -18.32 7.41 -13.80
C ASP A 588 -17.99 7.56 -12.30
N ALA A 589 -17.08 6.70 -11.84
CA ALA A 589 -16.64 6.58 -10.46
C ALA A 589 -15.21 7.09 -10.23
N HIS A 590 -14.63 7.88 -11.17
CA HIS A 590 -13.24 8.34 -11.06
C HIS A 590 -12.96 9.15 -9.78
N SER A 591 -13.92 9.95 -9.35
CA SER A 591 -13.82 10.81 -8.17
C SER A 591 -14.32 10.13 -6.88
N TRP A 592 -14.75 8.87 -6.96
CA TRP A 592 -15.37 8.20 -5.83
C TRP A 592 -14.30 7.58 -4.92
N SER A 593 -14.44 7.84 -3.62
CA SER A 593 -13.68 7.12 -2.59
C SER A 593 -14.00 5.62 -2.64
N ALA A 594 -13.11 4.80 -2.07
CA ALA A 594 -13.34 3.35 -1.99
C ALA A 594 -14.64 3.03 -1.25
N GLU A 595 -14.91 3.74 -0.14
CA GLU A 595 -16.15 3.64 0.64
C GLU A 595 -17.38 3.94 -0.23
N ARG A 596 -17.40 5.05 -0.97
CA ARG A 596 -18.52 5.41 -1.84
C ARG A 596 -18.77 4.35 -2.91
N LEU A 597 -17.71 3.87 -3.56
CA LEU A 597 -17.81 2.84 -4.59
C LEU A 597 -18.34 1.51 -4.02
N VAL A 598 -17.82 1.08 -2.85
CA VAL A 598 -18.32 -0.09 -2.11
C VAL A 598 -19.81 0.04 -1.79
N HIS A 599 -20.24 1.19 -1.26
CA HIS A 599 -21.66 1.43 -0.96
C HIS A 599 -22.54 1.42 -2.21
N GLN A 600 -22.06 1.95 -3.33
CA GLN A 600 -22.80 1.91 -4.57
C GLN A 600 -22.96 0.46 -5.09
N ILE A 601 -21.90 -0.35 -5.07
CA ILE A 601 -21.94 -1.77 -5.46
C ILE A 601 -22.97 -2.55 -4.61
N ILE A 602 -23.01 -2.29 -3.31
CA ILE A 602 -23.98 -2.91 -2.38
C ILE A 602 -25.40 -2.45 -2.73
N LYS A 603 -25.60 -1.15 -2.95
CA LYS A 603 -26.90 -0.57 -3.32
C LYS A 603 -27.42 -1.14 -4.63
N ASP A 604 -26.55 -1.36 -5.62
CA ASP A 604 -26.91 -1.97 -6.89
C ASP A 604 -27.27 -3.47 -6.74
N GLY A 605 -26.87 -4.10 -5.64
CA GLY A 605 -27.13 -5.51 -5.34
C GLY A 605 -26.36 -6.43 -6.27
N ILE A 606 -25.09 -6.13 -6.53
CA ILE A 606 -24.22 -6.90 -7.43
C ILE A 606 -24.00 -8.32 -6.87
N HIS A 607 -24.25 -9.34 -7.69
CA HIS A 607 -24.08 -10.73 -7.31
C HIS A 607 -22.66 -11.22 -7.62
N ILE A 608 -22.14 -10.85 -8.80
CA ILE A 608 -20.77 -11.16 -9.24
C ILE A 608 -20.06 -9.84 -9.53
N LEU A 609 -18.99 -9.57 -8.81
CA LEU A 609 -18.12 -8.41 -9.07
C LEU A 609 -16.85 -8.87 -9.77
N ILE A 610 -16.56 -8.26 -10.91
CA ILE A 610 -15.47 -8.61 -11.80
C ILE A 610 -14.39 -7.54 -11.73
N ASN A 611 -13.19 -7.98 -11.38
CA ASN A 611 -11.97 -7.19 -11.40
C ASN A 611 -11.37 -7.24 -12.81
N LEU A 612 -11.36 -6.11 -13.51
CA LEU A 612 -10.76 -5.96 -14.84
C LEU A 612 -9.42 -5.22 -14.81
N ASN A 613 -8.75 -5.14 -13.66
CA ASN A 613 -7.45 -4.47 -13.54
C ASN A 613 -6.36 -5.37 -12.96
N GLY A 614 -6.67 -6.21 -11.98
CA GLY A 614 -5.69 -6.94 -11.18
C GLY A 614 -4.62 -6.02 -10.60
N TYR A 615 -3.34 -6.26 -10.92
CA TYR A 615 -2.20 -5.45 -10.43
C TYR A 615 -1.65 -4.48 -11.47
N THR A 616 -2.54 -3.82 -12.22
CA THR A 616 -2.19 -2.77 -13.18
C THR A 616 -2.40 -1.36 -12.60
N ARG A 617 -1.96 -0.33 -13.34
CA ARG A 617 -2.11 1.07 -12.95
C ARG A 617 -3.60 1.42 -12.85
N GLY A 618 -4.00 2.10 -11.77
CA GLY A 618 -5.39 2.52 -11.55
C GLY A 618 -6.30 1.47 -10.89
N ALA A 619 -5.77 0.27 -10.60
CA ALA A 619 -6.50 -0.77 -9.90
C ALA A 619 -7.02 -0.30 -8.52
N ARG A 620 -8.28 -0.63 -8.21
CA ARG A 620 -8.95 -0.31 -6.93
C ARG A 620 -9.21 -1.59 -6.12
N ASN A 621 -8.15 -2.35 -5.83
CA ASN A 621 -8.26 -3.67 -5.21
C ASN A 621 -8.78 -3.64 -3.76
N GLU A 622 -8.70 -2.49 -3.07
CA GLU A 622 -9.31 -2.28 -1.76
C GLU A 622 -10.83 -2.44 -1.79
N VAL A 623 -11.48 -2.17 -2.92
CA VAL A 623 -12.92 -2.40 -3.12
C VAL A 623 -13.22 -3.90 -3.03
N PHE A 624 -12.38 -4.74 -3.63
CA PHE A 624 -12.54 -6.19 -3.60
C PHE A 624 -12.18 -6.77 -2.23
N ALA A 625 -11.13 -6.27 -1.58
CA ALA A 625 -10.77 -6.68 -0.23
C ALA A 625 -11.85 -6.35 0.82
N ALA A 626 -12.65 -5.29 0.62
CA ALA A 626 -13.80 -4.98 1.47
C ALA A 626 -14.92 -6.02 1.37
N ARG A 627 -14.98 -6.71 0.23
CA ARG A 627 -15.93 -7.77 -0.15
C ARG A 627 -17.40 -7.31 -0.24
N PRO A 628 -17.75 -6.31 -1.08
CA PRO A 628 -19.12 -5.82 -1.26
C PRO A 628 -20.05 -6.79 -2.01
N ALA A 629 -19.50 -7.74 -2.77
CA ALA A 629 -20.27 -8.74 -3.51
C ALA A 629 -19.99 -10.16 -2.97
N PRO A 630 -20.97 -11.08 -3.01
CA PRO A 630 -20.79 -12.43 -2.48
C PRO A 630 -19.80 -13.25 -3.31
N VAL A 631 -19.77 -13.05 -4.63
CA VAL A 631 -18.82 -13.66 -5.57
C VAL A 631 -17.98 -12.59 -6.22
N GLN A 632 -16.67 -12.75 -6.18
CA GLN A 632 -15.70 -11.84 -6.79
C GLN A 632 -14.73 -12.62 -7.67
N MET A 633 -14.43 -12.12 -8.86
CA MET A 633 -13.53 -12.82 -9.79
C MET A 633 -12.67 -11.87 -10.60
N SER A 634 -11.52 -12.36 -11.06
CA SER A 634 -10.62 -11.66 -11.98
C SER A 634 -10.87 -12.09 -13.41
N PHE A 635 -10.79 -11.14 -14.34
CA PHE A 635 -10.93 -11.41 -15.76
C PHE A 635 -10.10 -10.41 -16.59
N MET A 636 -9.28 -10.94 -17.50
CA MET A 636 -8.65 -10.27 -18.65
C MET A 636 -7.65 -9.14 -18.38
N GLY A 637 -7.98 -8.16 -17.54
CA GLY A 637 -7.14 -6.97 -17.33
C GLY A 637 -5.79 -7.24 -16.68
N PHE A 638 -5.61 -8.41 -16.06
CA PHE A 638 -4.34 -8.87 -15.54
C PHE A 638 -4.13 -10.35 -15.81
N ALA A 639 -3.07 -10.69 -16.53
CA ALA A 639 -2.77 -12.04 -17.00
C ALA A 639 -1.98 -12.86 -15.96
N GLY A 640 -2.40 -12.85 -14.70
CA GLY A 640 -1.71 -13.56 -13.62
C GLY A 640 -2.57 -13.77 -12.38
N THR A 641 -2.06 -14.53 -11.41
CA THR A 641 -2.71 -14.72 -10.11
C THR A 641 -2.78 -13.40 -9.34
N LEU A 642 -3.91 -13.14 -8.69
CA LEU A 642 -4.01 -12.08 -7.69
C LEU A 642 -3.40 -12.53 -6.36
N GLY A 643 -3.31 -13.84 -6.10
CA GLY A 643 -2.74 -14.38 -4.88
C GLY A 643 -3.50 -13.95 -3.61
N ALA A 644 -4.74 -13.51 -3.75
CA ALA A 644 -5.51 -12.90 -2.68
C ALA A 644 -6.80 -13.68 -2.40
N GLU A 645 -7.13 -13.92 -1.12
CA GLU A 645 -8.35 -14.66 -0.77
C GLU A 645 -9.63 -13.88 -1.08
N TRP A 646 -9.57 -12.57 -1.27
CA TRP A 646 -10.73 -11.80 -1.73
C TRP A 646 -11.08 -12.03 -3.21
N CYS A 647 -10.23 -12.69 -4.00
CA CYS A 647 -10.57 -13.13 -5.35
C CYS A 647 -10.99 -14.61 -5.32
N ASP A 648 -12.27 -14.88 -5.58
CA ASP A 648 -12.81 -16.24 -5.48
C ASP A 648 -12.48 -17.09 -6.73
N TYR A 649 -12.59 -16.47 -7.92
CA TYR A 649 -12.39 -17.13 -9.21
C TYR A 649 -11.50 -16.34 -10.17
N LEU A 650 -10.87 -17.05 -11.11
CA LEU A 650 -10.20 -16.47 -12.27
C LEU A 650 -10.78 -17.12 -13.53
N LEU A 651 -11.19 -16.31 -14.51
CA LEU A 651 -11.64 -16.80 -15.82
C LEU A 651 -10.44 -17.00 -16.74
N ALA A 652 -10.22 -18.23 -17.21
CA ALA A 652 -9.09 -18.60 -18.06
C ALA A 652 -9.49 -19.69 -19.07
N ASP A 653 -8.53 -20.13 -19.88
CA ASP A 653 -8.59 -21.37 -20.66
C ASP A 653 -7.43 -22.29 -20.25
N ASP A 654 -7.51 -23.57 -20.60
CA ASP A 654 -6.55 -24.61 -20.21
C ASP A 654 -5.21 -24.49 -20.94
N THR A 655 -5.14 -23.68 -22.00
CA THR A 655 -3.91 -23.38 -22.72
C THR A 655 -3.12 -22.30 -21.99
N ALA A 656 -3.77 -21.21 -21.59
CA ALA A 656 -3.15 -20.10 -20.87
C ALA A 656 -2.88 -20.43 -19.39
N VAL A 657 -3.77 -21.20 -18.77
CA VAL A 657 -3.62 -21.67 -17.39
C VAL A 657 -3.76 -23.19 -17.38
N PRO A 658 -2.67 -23.95 -17.62
CA PRO A 658 -2.74 -25.40 -17.60
C PRO A 658 -3.08 -25.93 -16.20
N PRO A 659 -3.86 -27.04 -16.08
CA PRO A 659 -4.20 -27.63 -14.79
C PRO A 659 -3.00 -27.99 -13.90
N SER A 660 -1.84 -28.25 -14.50
CA SER A 660 -0.58 -28.51 -13.78
C SER A 660 -0.03 -27.29 -13.03
N THR A 661 -0.46 -26.08 -13.37
CA THR A 661 -0.03 -24.82 -12.73
C THR A 661 -0.92 -24.42 -11.55
N LEU A 662 -1.95 -25.21 -11.25
CA LEU A 662 -2.89 -24.97 -10.17
C LEU A 662 -2.37 -25.57 -8.86
N ARG A 663 -2.73 -24.96 -7.74
CA ARG A 663 -2.49 -25.56 -6.42
C ARG A 663 -3.02 -27.00 -6.32
N PRO A 664 -2.30 -27.93 -5.66
CA PRO A 664 -2.74 -29.32 -5.52
C PRO A 664 -4.09 -29.47 -4.81
N TRP A 665 -4.30 -28.75 -3.70
CA TRP A 665 -5.58 -28.73 -3.00
C TRP A 665 -6.42 -27.53 -3.42
N ARG A 666 -7.67 -27.76 -3.87
CA ARG A 666 -8.49 -26.71 -4.51
C ARG A 666 -9.65 -26.18 -3.69
N ARG A 667 -10.09 -26.88 -2.63
CA ARG A 667 -11.25 -26.44 -1.82
C ARG A 667 -10.84 -25.33 -0.85
N ASN A 668 -11.57 -24.22 -0.84
CA ASN A 668 -11.32 -23.04 0.01
C ASN A 668 -12.63 -22.35 0.48
N VAL A 669 -13.68 -23.15 0.73
CA VAL A 669 -15.03 -22.65 1.01
C VAL A 669 -15.30 -22.57 2.52
N ASP A 670 -14.86 -23.58 3.27
CA ASP A 670 -15.04 -23.65 4.71
C ASP A 670 -13.87 -23.03 5.46
N LEU A 671 -14.10 -22.62 6.70
CA LEU A 671 -13.07 -22.11 7.59
C LEU A 671 -11.94 -23.10 7.81
N GLU A 672 -12.27 -24.39 7.77
CA GLU A 672 -11.32 -25.48 8.01
C GLU A 672 -10.61 -25.96 6.75
N ASP A 673 -11.14 -25.62 5.57
CA ASP A 673 -10.47 -25.95 4.33
C ASP A 673 -9.07 -25.35 4.39
N GLN A 674 -8.04 -26.15 4.12
CA GLN A 674 -6.65 -25.69 4.09
C GLN A 674 -6.14 -25.04 5.40
N LEU A 675 -6.53 -25.55 6.56
CA LEU A 675 -5.86 -25.17 7.83
C LEU A 675 -4.42 -25.70 7.96
N VAL A 676 -4.09 -26.76 7.22
CA VAL A 676 -2.77 -27.44 7.18
C VAL A 676 -1.91 -26.92 6.02
N ASP A 677 -2.41 -25.95 5.25
CA ASP A 677 -1.80 -25.57 3.98
C ASP A 677 -0.51 -24.76 4.20
N GLU A 678 0.62 -25.38 3.86
CA GLU A 678 1.91 -24.73 3.69
C GLU A 678 1.93 -23.76 2.50
N ASN A 679 0.79 -23.43 1.86
CA ASN A 679 0.69 -22.45 0.76
C ASN A 679 1.57 -21.20 0.88
N SER A 680 1.71 -20.70 2.11
CA SER A 680 2.49 -19.51 2.38
C SER A 680 4.00 -19.79 2.34
N GLY A 681 4.45 -21.02 2.65
CA GLY A 681 5.86 -21.39 2.80
C GLY A 681 6.31 -22.71 2.16
N GLY A 682 5.48 -23.38 1.36
CA GLY A 682 5.79 -24.67 0.78
C GLY A 682 6.93 -24.55 -0.23
N ASP A 683 7.80 -25.55 -0.27
CA ASP A 683 8.94 -25.60 -1.18
C ASP A 683 8.55 -26.01 -2.62
N GLN A 684 7.26 -26.19 -2.87
CA GLN A 684 6.72 -26.46 -4.19
C GLN A 684 6.83 -25.24 -5.11
N ASP A 685 7.59 -25.43 -6.19
CA ASP A 685 7.92 -24.43 -7.22
C ASP A 685 7.29 -24.75 -8.58
N ASP A 686 6.26 -25.59 -8.62
CA ASP A 686 5.61 -26.10 -9.83
C ASP A 686 4.25 -25.46 -10.15
N TRP A 687 3.71 -24.63 -9.24
CA TRP A 687 2.36 -24.04 -9.41
C TRP A 687 2.31 -22.55 -9.05
N VAL A 688 1.38 -21.82 -9.69
CA VAL A 688 1.21 -20.35 -9.56
C VAL A 688 -0.14 -19.99 -8.97
N TYR A 689 -1.22 -20.61 -9.46
CA TYR A 689 -2.59 -20.13 -9.23
C TYR A 689 -3.23 -20.72 -7.98
N GLY A 690 -3.63 -19.83 -7.07
CA GLY A 690 -4.37 -20.16 -5.85
C GLY A 690 -5.88 -19.98 -5.98
N GLU A 691 -6.34 -19.29 -7.02
CA GLU A 691 -7.76 -19.07 -7.32
C GLU A 691 -8.43 -20.33 -7.85
N ASN A 692 -9.75 -20.39 -7.74
CA ASN A 692 -10.51 -21.41 -8.46
C ASN A 692 -10.67 -20.97 -9.92
N ILE A 693 -10.27 -21.81 -10.86
CA ILE A 693 -10.34 -21.45 -12.28
C ILE A 693 -11.70 -21.82 -12.85
N ILE A 694 -12.31 -20.89 -13.58
CA ILE A 694 -13.43 -21.16 -14.48
C ILE A 694 -12.83 -21.26 -15.88
N TYR A 695 -12.88 -22.44 -16.47
CA TYR A 695 -12.36 -22.65 -17.83
C TYR A 695 -13.42 -22.31 -18.88
N CYS A 696 -13.05 -21.40 -19.78
CA CYS A 696 -13.75 -21.19 -21.04
C CYS A 696 -13.61 -22.44 -21.93
N LYS A 697 -14.62 -22.69 -22.78
CA LYS A 697 -14.60 -23.81 -23.73
C LYS A 697 -13.45 -23.74 -24.75
N ASN A 698 -13.06 -22.52 -25.14
CA ASN A 698 -12.07 -22.29 -26.18
C ASN A 698 -10.95 -21.40 -25.67
N THR A 699 -11.18 -20.09 -25.60
CA THR A 699 -10.23 -19.16 -24.99
C THR A 699 -10.95 -18.20 -24.07
N PHE A 700 -10.28 -17.74 -23.02
CA PHE A 700 -10.77 -16.61 -22.23
C PHE A 700 -10.55 -15.27 -22.93
N PHE A 701 -9.66 -15.22 -23.92
CA PHE A 701 -9.33 -14.01 -24.65
C PHE A 701 -10.48 -13.65 -25.59
N CYS A 702 -11.14 -12.52 -25.34
CA CYS A 702 -12.15 -11.98 -26.25
C CYS A 702 -11.58 -10.81 -27.04
N CYS A 703 -12.17 -10.51 -28.19
CA CYS A 703 -11.70 -9.44 -29.08
C CYS A 703 -12.86 -8.73 -29.76
N ASP A 704 -12.73 -7.42 -29.95
CA ASP A 704 -13.71 -6.59 -30.65
C ASP A 704 -13.32 -6.35 -32.13
N HIS A 705 -12.34 -7.09 -32.65
CA HIS A 705 -11.76 -6.85 -33.99
C HIS A 705 -12.82 -6.79 -35.10
N ARG A 706 -13.85 -7.65 -35.05
CA ARG A 706 -14.90 -7.64 -36.07
C ARG A 706 -15.80 -6.42 -35.93
N GLN A 707 -16.26 -6.11 -34.72
CA GLN A 707 -17.15 -4.98 -34.44
C GLN A 707 -16.46 -3.64 -34.68
N SER A 708 -15.15 -3.59 -34.45
CA SER A 708 -14.30 -2.40 -34.66
C SER A 708 -13.71 -2.30 -36.06
N ALA A 709 -13.92 -3.29 -36.94
CA ALA A 709 -13.34 -3.28 -38.27
C ALA A 709 -13.97 -2.15 -39.13
N PRO A 710 -13.18 -1.37 -39.88
CA PRO A 710 -13.72 -0.32 -40.76
C PRO A 710 -14.74 -0.83 -41.78
N ASP A 711 -14.62 -2.09 -42.18
CA ASP A 711 -15.49 -2.76 -43.14
C ASP A 711 -16.66 -3.51 -42.47
N VAL A 712 -16.96 -3.27 -41.18
CA VAL A 712 -18.06 -3.96 -40.50
C VAL A 712 -19.43 -3.71 -41.12
N GLN A 713 -19.62 -2.52 -41.69
CA GLN A 713 -20.83 -2.13 -42.42
C GLN A 713 -20.64 -2.15 -43.95
N GLY A 714 -19.47 -2.60 -44.44
CA GLY A 714 -19.13 -2.65 -45.86
C GLY A 714 -19.57 -3.94 -46.55
N GLU A 715 -19.41 -3.99 -47.88
CA GLU A 715 -19.57 -5.22 -48.64
C GLU A 715 -18.52 -6.26 -48.25
N HIS A 716 -18.94 -7.52 -48.16
CA HIS A 716 -18.04 -8.64 -47.98
C HIS A 716 -17.29 -8.89 -49.29
N LEU A 717 -16.02 -8.46 -49.33
CA LEU A 717 -15.12 -8.76 -50.44
C LEU A 717 -14.94 -10.27 -50.59
N ASP A 718 -14.88 -10.74 -51.84
CA ASP A 718 -14.38 -12.08 -52.11
C ASP A 718 -12.86 -12.15 -51.88
N TRP A 719 -12.30 -13.37 -51.94
CA TRP A 719 -10.88 -13.57 -51.66
C TRP A 719 -9.97 -12.88 -52.70
N GLU A 720 -10.37 -12.80 -53.97
CA GLU A 720 -9.55 -12.18 -55.02
C GLU A 720 -9.49 -10.66 -54.82
N GLN A 721 -10.63 -10.05 -54.51
CA GLN A 721 -10.74 -8.64 -54.16
C GLN A 721 -9.94 -8.31 -52.90
N GLU A 722 -10.01 -9.14 -51.86
CA GLU A 722 -9.23 -8.96 -50.63
C GLU A 722 -7.72 -9.09 -50.90
N GLN A 723 -7.31 -10.02 -51.76
CA GLN A 723 -5.92 -10.20 -52.16
C GLN A 723 -5.40 -8.98 -52.93
N ALA A 724 -6.20 -8.45 -53.87
CA ALA A 724 -5.87 -7.23 -54.60
C ALA A 724 -5.77 -6.01 -53.65
N ARG A 725 -6.73 -5.86 -52.72
CA ARG A 725 -6.71 -4.81 -51.69
C ARG A 725 -5.43 -4.87 -50.85
N ARG A 726 -5.07 -6.06 -50.34
CA ARG A 726 -3.86 -6.25 -49.52
C ARG A 726 -2.58 -6.01 -50.30
N TRP A 727 -2.52 -6.44 -51.56
CA TRP A 727 -1.37 -6.19 -52.43
C TRP A 727 -1.20 -4.69 -52.71
N GLN A 728 -2.30 -3.97 -52.99
CA GLN A 728 -2.27 -2.53 -53.15
C GLN A 728 -1.80 -1.82 -51.87
N MET A 729 -2.38 -2.16 -50.71
CA MET A 729 -1.94 -1.61 -49.41
C MET A 729 -0.46 -1.90 -49.14
N ARG A 730 0.02 -3.09 -49.48
CA ARG A 730 1.45 -3.42 -49.37
C ARG A 730 2.31 -2.49 -50.23
N LYS A 731 1.91 -2.22 -51.47
CA LYS A 731 2.63 -1.31 -52.38
C LYS A 731 2.51 0.16 -51.96
N GLU A 732 1.45 0.54 -51.27
CA GLU A 732 1.33 1.87 -50.68
C GLU A 732 2.27 2.05 -49.48
N ILE A 733 2.34 1.06 -48.58
CA ILE A 733 3.17 1.13 -47.36
C ILE A 733 4.66 0.89 -47.69
N PHE A 734 4.94 -0.01 -48.63
CA PHE A 734 6.28 -0.45 -49.01
C PHE A 734 6.46 -0.43 -50.54
N PRO A 735 6.51 0.76 -51.17
CA PRO A 735 6.51 0.90 -52.63
C PRO A 735 7.73 0.22 -53.28
N ASP A 736 8.87 0.28 -52.61
CA ASP A 736 10.15 -0.22 -53.13
C ASP A 736 10.42 -1.69 -52.76
N LEU A 737 9.57 -2.33 -51.94
CA LEU A 737 9.76 -3.75 -51.61
C LEU A 737 9.28 -4.63 -52.77
N PRO A 738 10.15 -5.54 -53.27
CA PRO A 738 9.75 -6.58 -54.21
C PRO A 738 8.60 -7.45 -53.66
N ASP A 739 7.86 -8.05 -54.59
CA ASP A 739 6.67 -8.85 -54.29
C ASP A 739 7.03 -10.16 -53.56
N ASP A 740 8.25 -10.65 -53.76
CA ASP A 740 8.80 -11.87 -53.18
C ASP A 740 9.45 -11.67 -51.79
N VAL A 741 9.51 -10.44 -51.28
CA VAL A 741 10.05 -10.17 -49.94
C VAL A 741 9.05 -10.58 -48.85
N ILE A 742 9.51 -11.45 -47.94
CA ILE A 742 8.77 -11.81 -46.72
C ILE A 742 8.98 -10.72 -45.66
N ILE A 743 7.88 -10.15 -45.16
CA ILE A 743 7.90 -9.16 -44.08
C ILE A 743 7.50 -9.87 -42.78
N LEU A 744 8.42 -9.90 -41.81
CA LEU A 744 8.14 -10.41 -40.47
C LEU A 744 7.80 -9.24 -39.54
N GLY A 745 6.56 -9.18 -39.06
CA GLY A 745 6.09 -8.14 -38.14
C GLY A 745 6.08 -8.60 -36.69
N ASN A 746 6.66 -7.81 -35.78
CA ASN A 746 6.51 -7.98 -34.34
C ASN A 746 6.01 -6.66 -33.71
N PHE A 747 4.69 -6.51 -33.65
CA PHE A 747 4.04 -5.36 -33.04
C PHE A 747 3.80 -5.65 -31.56
N ASN A 748 4.74 -5.26 -30.71
CA ASN A 748 4.66 -5.51 -29.28
C ASN A 748 5.22 -4.36 -28.46
N GLN A 749 4.87 -4.32 -27.18
CA GLN A 749 5.48 -3.38 -26.24
C GLN A 749 6.95 -3.76 -26.03
N LEU A 750 7.83 -2.76 -26.00
CA LEU A 750 9.28 -2.95 -26.10
C LEU A 750 9.85 -3.86 -25.01
N TYR A 751 9.31 -3.80 -23.80
CA TYR A 751 9.72 -4.66 -22.69
C TYR A 751 9.39 -6.16 -22.89
N LYS A 752 8.53 -6.51 -23.87
CA LYS A 752 8.24 -7.90 -24.26
C LYS A 752 9.15 -8.39 -25.39
N ALA A 753 9.90 -7.49 -26.03
CA ALA A 753 10.89 -7.89 -27.01
C ALA A 753 11.97 -8.71 -26.29
N SER A 754 12.07 -9.98 -26.65
CA SER A 754 13.10 -10.84 -26.09
C SER A 754 14.47 -10.43 -26.62
N VAL A 755 15.52 -10.73 -25.86
CA VAL A 755 16.93 -10.59 -26.28
C VAL A 755 17.15 -11.14 -27.71
N PRO A 756 16.76 -12.38 -28.06
CA PRO A 756 16.97 -12.88 -29.42
C PRO A 756 16.17 -12.09 -30.47
N SER A 757 14.97 -11.60 -30.15
CA SER A 757 14.18 -10.78 -31.08
C SER A 757 14.76 -9.39 -31.37
N SER A 758 15.81 -8.96 -30.67
CA SER A 758 16.40 -7.62 -30.83
C SER A 758 17.89 -7.67 -31.20
N CYS A 759 18.60 -8.72 -30.81
CA CYS A 759 19.94 -9.04 -31.31
C CYS A 759 19.95 -9.50 -32.77
N VAL A 760 18.83 -10.03 -33.31
CA VAL A 760 18.73 -10.46 -34.71
C VAL A 760 18.50 -9.30 -35.69
N PHE A 761 18.03 -8.13 -35.20
CA PHE A 761 17.70 -6.97 -36.05
C PHE A 761 18.70 -5.80 -35.93
N LYS A 762 19.78 -5.98 -35.17
CA LYS A 762 20.99 -5.14 -35.22
C LYS A 762 22.04 -5.87 -36.04
#